data_AF-A0A239R0Y3-F1
#
_entry.id   AF-A0A239R0Y3-F1
#
_cell.length_a   1.000
_cell.length_b   1.000
_cell.length_c   1.000
_cell.angle_alpha   90.00
_cell.angle_beta   90.00
_cell.angle_gamma   90.00
#
_symmetry.space_group_name_H-M   'P 1'
#
loop_
_entity.id
_entity.type
_entity.pdbx_description
1 polymer ?
#
loop_
_entity_poly.entity_id
_entity_poly.type
_entity_poly.pdbx_seq_one_letter_code
_entity_poly.pdbx_strand_id
1 'polypeptide(L)'
;MINLYKYVVWCHIFIDTRFIIVFPEGVNNMPKDKFRDLFRLSDKDYSDIGCTKEELDQVKELNKQLDDVYKRLKKEDGLLPGEPGDEPINYDEELTKRDNLQEQLYNMFITAAERKLSSWEYSGSQLPDWALSTGKVPTIDALLRSHGDRLSVIDKAKLLKKRQVTMKAKINEKMALDNKNNPEYGKDEEIKVVSHSENDAFLEGIQQKNFQSSGNGCWSVSTQLQLQSKGIKNVTQSDVRCFRPDYNAQDIKDKFTKEVKKGSKKTVMNEYALENYKIIEGDGGNNLMDRGEAFLKLAPGCMLKGIEIAAYNDSERKNGVTREDYIRNTKQTVKKHILHAIKEDKSPVSFLNGGHYLTIVGIDGDKVKYKESKQYKKDQKPDDTFETTLDKLLNRVTRSFIRMEWSAEMKLSQDGKKLYGVPSQYLTVAEDGTVMMPTNNANYNVSNGYQIKDGFIVGRSNGSEHPDGNKNLDDNLRKGEAQVTELLFLPKTLNMDLLKSKAAQRSPEEELRLQNMSKDFYGVEHKPDEYKTVGEMDAAYEELEKATNRAFSNKQKEAATAFAQELNALIAGDAPAATQPNSNTRAYDNYINRLYNENELSENTATFNLKASLVKGVAAAYLKAEGVKFDAKKIDALAEKIKINSIAGDMDNKNELLSILKSPDPANPRNKVQLFDKIQSKVVNSIYGVEPSRQEAYLKEMKMLAENMMPKEGRTPLYQNFYQAVQDAAAIDLNQPGASEKIAEANKKLVKAIKDYTKGKKKVRSSQDGRDRFDNAMDALSIVDLFSRNAGRMDVKDLVTRVNTVRDAKTASNKDFVSMRRFGGERAKNRNKEIAAEHEKKTVKNTAKQR
;
A
#
# COMPACT_ATOMS: atom_id res chain seq x y z
N MET A 1 -8.25 12.65 38.11
CA MET A 1 -8.79 13.96 37.69
C MET A 1 -7.63 14.89 37.28
N ILE A 2 -6.81 14.47 36.30
CA ILE A 2 -5.65 15.23 35.76
C ILE A 2 -5.53 14.87 34.27
N ASN A 3 -5.43 15.91 33.42
CA ASN A 3 -5.01 15.94 32.01
C ASN A 3 -5.84 15.24 30.91
N LEU A 4 -7.00 15.82 30.56
CA LEU A 4 -7.68 15.58 29.27
C LEU A 4 -7.54 16.74 28.25
N TYR A 5 -6.71 17.77 28.52
CA TYR A 5 -6.66 19.02 27.75
C TYR A 5 -5.52 19.16 26.73
N LYS A 6 -4.76 18.10 26.40
CA LYS A 6 -3.55 18.22 25.55
C LYS A 6 -3.61 17.68 24.13
N TYR A 7 -4.77 17.25 23.63
CA TYR A 7 -4.91 16.81 22.22
C TYR A 7 -5.94 17.63 21.44
N VAL A 8 -5.69 18.95 21.35
CA VAL A 8 -6.13 19.73 20.18
C VAL A 8 -5.11 19.45 19.08
N VAL A 9 -5.29 18.33 18.37
CA VAL A 9 -4.48 17.99 17.21
C VAL A 9 -4.76 19.03 16.13
N TRP A 10 -3.74 19.83 15.82
CA TRP A 10 -3.71 20.83 14.76
C TRP A 10 -4.33 20.30 13.45
N CYS A 11 -5.53 20.78 13.12
CA CYS A 11 -6.09 20.69 11.78
C CYS A 11 -5.62 21.88 10.95
N HIS A 12 -4.40 21.79 10.41
CA HIS A 12 -3.85 22.71 9.40
C HIS A 12 -3.40 21.93 8.16
N ILE A 13 -4.28 21.08 7.65
CA ILE A 13 -4.09 20.45 6.34
C ILE A 13 -5.38 20.69 5.55
N PHE A 14 -5.23 21.31 4.37
CA PHE A 14 -6.23 21.63 3.32
C PHE A 14 -6.77 23.06 3.27
N ILE A 15 -5.99 23.98 2.67
CA ILE A 15 -6.51 24.95 1.69
C ILE A 15 -5.49 25.11 0.56
N ASP A 16 -5.47 24.18 -0.39
CA ASP A 16 -5.20 24.55 -1.79
C ASP A 16 -5.67 23.42 -2.73
N THR A 17 -6.94 23.47 -3.12
CA THR A 17 -7.44 22.67 -4.25
C THR A 17 -8.70 23.34 -4.78
N ARG A 18 -8.52 24.19 -5.80
CA ARG A 18 -9.62 24.76 -6.58
C ARG A 18 -10.23 23.66 -7.46
N PHE A 19 -11.15 22.89 -6.92
CA PHE A 19 -12.05 22.06 -7.73
C PHE A 19 -13.35 22.82 -7.95
N ILE A 20 -13.54 23.29 -9.18
CA ILE A 20 -14.82 23.84 -9.65
C ILE A 20 -15.78 22.66 -9.81
N ILE A 21 -16.67 22.47 -8.84
CA ILE A 21 -17.84 21.63 -9.02
C ILE A 21 -18.84 22.48 -9.82
N VAL A 22 -19.14 22.05 -11.04
CA VAL A 22 -20.16 22.70 -11.88
C VAL A 22 -21.53 22.39 -11.26
N PHE A 23 -22.03 23.32 -10.46
CA PHE A 23 -23.46 23.39 -10.15
C PHE A 23 -24.20 23.94 -11.37
N PRO A 24 -25.48 23.59 -11.58
CA PRO A 24 -26.32 24.25 -12.58
C PRO A 24 -26.21 25.78 -12.40
N GLU A 25 -26.08 26.48 -13.52
CA GLU A 25 -25.74 27.90 -13.63
C GLU A 25 -26.45 28.76 -12.56
N GLY A 26 -25.68 29.35 -11.64
CA GLY A 26 -26.20 30.22 -10.57
C GLY A 26 -25.45 30.21 -9.23
N VAL A 27 -24.55 29.26 -8.97
CA VAL A 27 -23.94 29.07 -7.62
C VAL A 27 -22.57 29.74 -7.43
N ASN A 28 -21.85 30.09 -8.50
CA ASN A 28 -20.48 30.63 -8.41
C ASN A 28 -20.39 32.10 -7.94
N ASN A 29 -21.51 32.76 -7.65
CA ASN A 29 -21.57 34.16 -7.17
C ASN A 29 -22.15 34.32 -5.76
N MET A 30 -22.20 33.25 -4.93
CA MET A 30 -22.72 33.41 -3.56
C MET A 30 -21.70 34.05 -2.60
N PRO A 31 -22.10 35.03 -1.77
CA PRO A 31 -21.23 35.66 -0.78
C PRO A 31 -20.67 34.63 0.21
N LYS A 32 -19.36 34.70 0.50
CA LYS A 32 -18.66 33.84 1.48
C LYS A 32 -19.20 33.95 2.92
N ASP A 33 -20.10 34.89 3.18
CA ASP A 33 -20.58 35.27 4.52
C ASP A 33 -21.68 34.38 5.13
N LYS A 34 -22.31 33.49 4.34
CA LYS A 34 -23.51 32.74 4.80
C LYS A 34 -23.25 31.68 5.86
N PHE A 35 -22.00 31.25 6.06
CA PHE A 35 -21.67 30.30 7.13
C PHE A 35 -21.90 30.91 8.53
N ARG A 36 -21.81 32.25 8.65
CA ARG A 36 -22.11 32.99 9.88
C ARG A 36 -23.52 32.71 10.41
N ASP A 37 -24.47 32.42 9.52
CA ASP A 37 -25.87 32.25 9.89
C ASP A 37 -26.23 30.79 10.19
N LEU A 38 -25.28 29.84 10.06
CA LEU A 38 -25.53 28.41 10.27
C LEU A 38 -25.99 28.11 11.71
N PHE A 39 -25.39 28.77 12.70
CA PHE A 39 -25.66 28.59 14.15
C PHE A 39 -26.47 29.76 14.75
N ARG A 40 -27.17 30.53 13.93
CA ARG A 40 -28.10 31.58 14.38
C ARG A 40 -29.52 31.05 14.37
N LEU A 41 -29.78 30.08 15.25
CA LEU A 41 -31.08 29.46 15.40
C LEU A 41 -31.91 30.19 16.47
N SER A 42 -33.22 30.02 16.45
CA SER A 42 -34.07 30.55 17.52
C SER A 42 -33.81 29.80 18.84
N ASP A 43 -34.11 30.44 19.98
CA ASP A 43 -34.01 29.78 21.29
C ASP A 43 -34.84 28.49 21.35
N LYS A 44 -35.99 28.50 20.64
CA LYS A 44 -36.84 27.32 20.47
C LYS A 44 -36.13 26.20 19.72
N ASP A 45 -35.51 26.51 18.58
CA ASP A 45 -34.77 25.54 17.76
C ASP A 45 -33.65 24.85 18.55
N TYR A 46 -32.91 25.62 19.37
CA TYR A 46 -31.90 25.08 20.28
C TYR A 46 -32.51 24.20 21.38
N SER A 47 -33.65 24.60 21.94
CA SER A 47 -34.37 23.79 22.93
C SER A 47 -34.90 22.47 22.34
N ASP A 48 -35.37 22.51 21.09
CA ASP A 48 -35.94 21.37 20.38
C ASP A 48 -34.87 20.27 20.15
N ILE A 49 -33.60 20.64 19.99
CA ILE A 49 -32.48 19.69 19.94
C ILE A 49 -31.87 19.35 21.30
N GLY A 50 -32.31 19.95 22.40
CA GLY A 50 -31.86 19.59 23.75
C GLY A 50 -30.70 20.42 24.32
N CYS A 51 -30.53 21.65 23.83
CA CYS A 51 -29.62 22.63 24.41
C CYS A 51 -30.13 23.08 25.78
N THR A 52 -29.26 23.17 26.79
CA THR A 52 -29.62 23.77 28.09
C THR A 52 -29.64 25.30 28.00
N LYS A 53 -30.17 25.97 29.02
CA LYS A 53 -30.18 27.44 29.06
C LYS A 53 -28.76 28.01 29.08
N GLU A 54 -27.87 27.39 29.85
CA GLU A 54 -26.47 27.80 29.98
C GLU A 54 -25.71 27.64 28.66
N GLU A 55 -25.93 26.54 27.94
CA GLU A 55 -25.34 26.32 26.62
C GLU A 55 -25.89 27.30 25.58
N LEU A 56 -27.18 27.64 25.65
CA LEU A 56 -27.77 28.64 24.77
C LEU A 56 -27.15 30.02 24.99
N ASP A 57 -26.90 30.41 26.25
CA ASP A 57 -26.22 31.66 26.57
C ASP A 57 -24.76 31.65 26.06
N GLN A 58 -24.07 30.52 26.19
CA GLN A 58 -22.72 30.33 25.61
C GLN A 58 -22.73 30.41 24.08
N VAL A 59 -23.71 29.81 23.41
CA VAL A 59 -23.89 29.89 21.95
C VAL A 59 -24.08 31.35 21.51
N LYS A 60 -24.89 32.13 22.24
CA LYS A 60 -25.09 33.56 21.97
C LYS A 60 -23.79 34.34 22.08
N GLU A 61 -22.99 34.07 23.11
CA GLU A 61 -21.68 34.70 23.29
C GLU A 61 -20.68 34.31 22.20
N LEU A 62 -20.59 33.02 21.84
CA LEU A 62 -19.72 32.55 20.76
C LEU A 62 -20.11 33.15 19.40
N ASN A 63 -21.41 33.26 19.11
CA ASN A 63 -21.90 33.92 17.89
C ASN A 63 -21.52 35.41 17.87
N LYS A 64 -21.58 36.09 19.02
CA LYS A 64 -21.14 37.50 19.13
C LYS A 64 -19.64 37.64 18.86
N GLN A 65 -18.81 36.77 19.44
CA GLN A 65 -17.36 36.77 19.19
C GLN A 65 -17.04 36.48 17.72
N LEU A 66 -17.78 35.55 17.11
CA LEU A 66 -17.65 35.23 15.70
C LEU A 66 -18.02 36.41 14.80
N ASP A 67 -19.05 37.17 15.16
CA ASP A 67 -19.43 38.41 14.45
C ASP A 67 -18.34 39.46 14.49
N ASP A 68 -17.68 39.61 15.63
CA ASP A 68 -16.59 40.56 15.78
C ASP A 68 -15.36 40.15 14.96
N VAL A 69 -15.04 38.85 14.89
CA VAL A 69 -14.02 38.31 13.96
C VAL A 69 -14.39 38.62 12.51
N TYR A 70 -15.63 38.37 12.10
CA TYR A 70 -16.08 38.66 10.74
C TYR A 70 -16.04 40.15 10.38
N LYS A 71 -16.41 41.04 11.32
CA LYS A 71 -16.30 42.49 11.13
C LYS A 71 -14.85 42.91 10.90
N ARG A 72 -13.90 42.37 11.69
CA ARG A 72 -12.46 42.64 11.51
C ARG A 72 -11.95 42.16 10.15
N LEU A 73 -12.25 40.91 9.78
CA LEU A 73 -11.86 40.36 8.48
C LEU A 73 -12.41 41.18 7.30
N LYS A 74 -13.66 41.65 7.38
CA LYS A 74 -14.27 42.49 6.34
C LYS A 74 -13.64 43.88 6.20
N LYS A 75 -13.19 44.48 7.32
CA LYS A 75 -12.43 45.74 7.28
C LYS A 75 -11.13 45.56 6.51
N GLU A 76 -10.38 44.50 6.80
CA GLU A 76 -9.10 44.18 6.15
C GLU A 76 -9.26 43.85 4.66
N ASP A 77 -10.31 43.12 4.28
CA ASP A 77 -10.62 42.82 2.87
C ASP A 77 -11.08 44.07 2.07
N GLY A 78 -11.12 45.27 2.70
CA GLY A 78 -11.60 46.52 2.08
C GLY A 78 -13.10 46.57 1.85
N LEU A 79 -13.85 45.63 2.44
CA LEU A 79 -15.32 45.52 2.32
C LEU A 79 -16.06 46.40 3.32
N LEU A 80 -15.36 46.95 4.32
CA LEU A 80 -15.85 47.95 5.27
C LEU A 80 -14.80 49.07 5.39
N PRO A 81 -15.21 50.35 5.52
CA PRO A 81 -14.26 51.44 5.74
C PRO A 81 -13.53 51.22 7.07
N GLY A 82 -12.19 51.29 7.03
CA GLY A 82 -11.37 51.34 8.25
C GLY A 82 -11.52 52.69 8.93
N GLU A 83 -11.53 52.71 10.27
CA GLU A 83 -11.52 53.96 11.03
C GLU A 83 -10.07 54.44 11.19
N PRO A 84 -9.81 55.76 11.17
CA PRO A 84 -8.47 56.29 11.41
C PRO A 84 -7.95 55.84 12.79
N GLY A 85 -6.90 55.01 12.80
CA GLY A 85 -6.30 54.47 14.03
C GLY A 85 -6.58 52.98 14.29
N ASP A 86 -7.30 52.28 13.41
CA ASP A 86 -7.42 50.81 13.48
C ASP A 86 -6.01 50.16 13.38
N GLU A 87 -5.65 49.31 14.35
CA GLU A 87 -4.40 48.54 14.31
C GLU A 87 -4.44 47.48 13.18
N PRO A 88 -3.30 47.20 12.50
CA PRO A 88 -3.25 46.15 11.49
C PRO A 88 -3.61 44.79 12.12
N ILE A 89 -4.59 44.09 11.56
CA ILE A 89 -4.96 42.77 12.06
C ILE A 89 -4.04 41.69 11.46
N ASN A 90 -3.73 40.66 12.25
CA ASN A 90 -3.10 39.46 11.73
C ASN A 90 -4.16 38.57 11.08
N TYR A 91 -4.24 38.59 9.75
CA TYR A 91 -5.30 37.92 8.99
C TYR A 91 -5.38 36.40 9.26
N ASP A 92 -4.23 35.71 9.29
CA ASP A 92 -4.18 34.26 9.50
C ASP A 92 -4.61 33.87 10.93
N GLU A 93 -4.31 34.72 11.90
CA GLU A 93 -4.73 34.54 13.29
C GLU A 93 -6.25 34.70 13.43
N GLU A 94 -6.84 35.70 12.79
CA GLU A 94 -8.30 35.90 12.78
C GLU A 94 -9.03 34.80 12.02
N LEU A 95 -8.48 34.28 10.91
CA LEU A 95 -8.99 33.08 10.24
C LEU A 95 -8.97 31.86 11.18
N THR A 96 -7.86 31.65 11.89
CA THR A 96 -7.73 30.56 12.86
C THR A 96 -8.73 30.69 14.00
N LYS A 97 -8.90 31.92 14.53
CA LYS A 97 -9.87 32.23 15.58
C LYS A 97 -11.30 31.98 15.11
N ARG A 98 -11.65 32.41 13.90
CA ARG A 98 -12.95 32.14 13.26
C ARG A 98 -13.23 30.64 13.23
N ASP A 99 -12.29 29.85 12.73
CA ASP A 99 -12.46 28.41 12.53
C ASP A 99 -12.60 27.68 13.88
N ASN A 100 -11.83 28.11 14.90
CA ASN A 100 -11.95 27.59 16.27
C ASN A 100 -13.33 27.88 16.88
N LEU A 101 -13.85 29.10 16.75
CA LEU A 101 -15.18 29.47 17.26
C LEU A 101 -16.30 28.68 16.56
N GLN A 102 -16.18 28.49 15.24
CA GLN A 102 -17.14 27.69 14.47
C GLN A 102 -17.14 26.22 14.90
N GLU A 103 -15.97 25.64 15.16
CA GLU A 103 -15.85 24.27 15.64
C GLU A 103 -16.37 24.11 17.08
N GLN A 104 -16.24 25.13 17.94
CA GLN A 104 -16.87 25.15 19.26
C GLN A 104 -18.41 25.16 19.17
N LEU A 105 -18.98 26.07 18.38
CA LEU A 105 -20.43 26.14 18.13
C LEU A 105 -20.98 24.82 17.58
N TYR A 106 -20.24 24.22 16.64
CA TYR A 106 -20.55 22.93 16.07
C TYR A 106 -20.59 21.81 17.12
N ASN A 107 -19.55 21.70 17.95
CA ASN A 107 -19.46 20.65 18.96
C ASN A 107 -20.53 20.82 20.04
N MET A 108 -20.85 22.05 20.44
CA MET A 108 -21.98 22.33 21.33
C MET A 108 -23.32 21.91 20.71
N PHE A 109 -23.55 22.29 19.46
CA PHE A 109 -24.77 21.94 18.74
C PHE A 109 -24.97 20.41 18.67
N ILE A 110 -23.92 19.66 18.29
CA ILE A 110 -24.00 18.19 18.22
C ILE A 110 -24.18 17.56 19.60
N THR A 111 -23.46 18.06 20.61
CA THR A 111 -23.60 17.55 21.99
C THR A 111 -25.02 17.73 22.51
N ALA A 112 -25.63 18.89 22.25
CA ALA A 112 -27.04 19.13 22.55
C ALA A 112 -27.94 18.13 21.81
N ALA A 113 -27.79 18.03 20.48
CA ALA A 113 -28.55 17.12 19.63
C ALA A 113 -28.44 15.65 20.08
N GLU A 114 -27.31 15.23 20.65
CA GLU A 114 -27.13 13.87 21.18
C GLU A 114 -27.99 13.58 22.42
N ARG A 115 -28.39 14.59 23.19
CA ARG A 115 -29.30 14.41 24.34
C ARG A 115 -30.72 14.06 23.92
N LYS A 116 -31.10 14.47 22.70
CA LYS A 116 -32.40 14.17 22.09
C LYS A 116 -32.23 13.50 20.72
N LEU A 117 -31.41 12.45 20.65
CA LEU A 117 -31.14 11.70 19.42
C LEU A 117 -32.36 11.42 18.54
N SER A 118 -33.46 10.98 19.15
CA SER A 118 -34.69 10.65 18.42
C SER A 118 -35.38 11.84 17.77
N SER A 119 -35.17 13.07 18.25
CA SER A 119 -35.83 14.28 17.74
C SER A 119 -35.30 14.73 16.38
N TRP A 120 -34.12 14.28 15.97
CA TRP A 120 -33.53 14.65 14.69
C TRP A 120 -33.15 13.45 13.82
N GLU A 121 -32.70 12.32 14.39
CA GLU A 121 -32.21 11.18 13.60
C GLU A 121 -33.33 10.59 12.71
N TYR A 122 -34.50 10.33 13.30
CA TYR A 122 -35.66 9.73 12.62
C TYR A 122 -36.68 10.76 12.12
N SER A 123 -36.42 12.04 12.35
CA SER A 123 -37.31 13.10 11.88
C SER A 123 -37.19 13.27 10.37
N GLY A 124 -38.31 13.65 9.75
CA GLY A 124 -38.36 13.95 8.32
C GLY A 124 -37.33 15.00 7.93
N SER A 125 -36.66 14.78 6.80
CA SER A 125 -35.65 15.70 6.26
C SER A 125 -36.18 16.33 4.98
N GLN A 126 -35.85 17.61 4.77
CA GLN A 126 -36.12 18.30 3.50
C GLN A 126 -34.93 18.22 2.53
N LEU A 127 -33.82 17.62 2.96
CA LEU A 127 -32.66 17.42 2.11
C LEU A 127 -32.98 16.40 1.01
N PRO A 128 -32.44 16.61 -0.20
CA PRO A 128 -32.52 15.58 -1.23
C PRO A 128 -31.76 14.33 -0.78
N ASP A 129 -32.24 13.16 -1.17
CA ASP A 129 -31.68 11.86 -0.75
C ASP A 129 -30.17 11.74 -0.94
N TRP A 130 -29.63 12.33 -2.02
CA TRP A 130 -28.19 12.32 -2.27
C TRP A 130 -27.37 13.07 -1.21
N ALA A 131 -27.93 14.15 -0.65
CA ALA A 131 -27.29 14.91 0.43
C ALA A 131 -27.37 14.14 1.75
N LEU A 132 -28.40 13.32 1.93
CA LEU A 132 -28.51 12.41 3.06
C LEU A 132 -27.55 11.22 2.93
N SER A 133 -27.34 10.67 1.73
CA SER A 133 -26.50 9.48 1.56
C SER A 133 -24.99 9.75 1.48
N THR A 134 -24.51 11.00 1.47
CA THR A 134 -23.08 11.31 1.32
C THR A 134 -22.37 11.54 2.65
N GLY A 135 -21.17 10.97 2.80
CA GLY A 135 -20.22 11.29 3.87
C GLY A 135 -19.16 12.31 3.46
N LYS A 136 -19.14 12.72 2.19
CA LYS A 136 -18.05 13.53 1.63
C LYS A 136 -18.02 14.92 2.27
N VAL A 137 -17.07 15.13 3.19
CA VAL A 137 -16.93 16.36 3.99
C VAL A 137 -16.98 17.64 3.14
N PRO A 138 -16.22 17.78 2.02
CA PRO A 138 -16.31 18.99 1.19
C PRO A 138 -17.71 19.26 0.61
N THR A 139 -18.47 18.20 0.32
CA THR A 139 -19.84 18.33 -0.19
C THR A 139 -20.80 18.75 0.91
N ILE A 140 -20.66 18.17 2.11
CA ILE A 140 -21.43 18.57 3.29
C ILE A 140 -21.15 20.02 3.66
N ASP A 141 -19.86 20.41 3.71
CA ASP A 141 -19.45 21.78 4.00
C ASP A 141 -19.99 22.77 2.96
N ALA A 142 -20.00 22.41 1.67
CA ALA A 142 -20.59 23.22 0.62
C ALA A 142 -22.11 23.41 0.81
N LEU A 143 -22.85 22.36 1.20
CA LEU A 143 -24.29 22.45 1.49
C LEU A 143 -24.56 23.36 2.69
N LEU A 144 -23.80 23.19 3.78
CA LEU A 144 -23.93 24.02 4.97
C LEU A 144 -23.62 25.49 4.68
N ARG A 145 -22.62 25.78 3.84
CA ARG A 145 -22.27 27.15 3.44
C ARG A 145 -23.30 27.79 2.50
N SER A 146 -23.81 27.04 1.54
CA SER A 146 -24.70 27.58 0.48
C SER A 146 -26.16 27.70 0.91
N HIS A 147 -26.60 26.83 1.83
CA HIS A 147 -28.00 26.72 2.22
C HIS A 147 -28.24 26.71 3.73
N GLY A 148 -27.19 26.85 4.56
CA GLY A 148 -27.30 26.74 6.02
C GLY A 148 -28.35 27.64 6.66
N ASP A 149 -28.61 28.82 6.11
CA ASP A 149 -29.67 29.74 6.54
C ASP A 149 -31.09 29.18 6.32
N ARG A 150 -31.26 28.29 5.35
CA ARG A 150 -32.54 27.70 4.94
C ARG A 150 -32.75 26.28 5.41
N LEU A 151 -31.69 25.61 5.88
CA LEU A 151 -31.80 24.26 6.41
C LEU A 151 -32.56 24.26 7.73
N SER A 152 -33.46 23.30 7.89
CA SER A 152 -34.08 23.04 9.18
C SER A 152 -33.01 22.62 10.21
N VAL A 153 -33.32 22.78 11.49
CA VAL A 153 -32.43 22.35 12.59
C VAL A 153 -32.10 20.86 12.50
N ILE A 154 -33.10 20.06 12.10
CA ILE A 154 -32.96 18.61 11.87
C ILE A 154 -31.95 18.35 10.74
N ASP A 155 -32.10 19.02 9.61
CA ASP A 155 -31.20 18.86 8.46
C ASP A 155 -29.77 19.27 8.79
N LYS A 156 -29.60 20.36 9.56
CA LYS A 156 -28.30 20.77 10.11
C LYS A 156 -27.72 19.67 10.98
N ALA A 157 -28.46 19.13 11.94
CA ALA A 157 -27.99 18.06 12.81
C ALA A 157 -27.55 16.81 12.04
N LYS A 158 -28.33 16.37 11.04
CA LYS A 158 -27.97 15.23 10.19
C LYS A 158 -26.66 15.45 9.44
N LEU A 159 -26.51 16.59 8.76
CA LEU A 159 -25.30 16.92 8.00
C LEU A 159 -24.08 17.07 8.89
N LEU A 160 -24.23 17.82 9.99
CA LEU A 160 -23.16 18.05 10.95
C LEU A 160 -22.72 16.74 11.61
N LYS A 161 -23.64 15.84 11.97
CA LYS A 161 -23.27 14.53 12.52
C LYS A 161 -22.51 13.67 11.50
N LYS A 162 -22.97 13.62 10.25
CA LYS A 162 -22.28 12.91 9.14
C LYS A 162 -20.86 13.42 8.93
N ARG A 163 -20.66 14.74 8.97
CA ARG A 163 -19.34 15.38 8.96
C ARG A 163 -18.50 14.91 10.14
N GLN A 164 -19.03 14.93 11.37
CA GLN A 164 -18.33 14.51 12.58
C GLN A 164 -17.78 13.09 12.47
N VAL A 165 -18.63 12.16 12.06
CA VAL A 165 -18.28 10.74 11.97
C VAL A 165 -17.24 10.51 10.89
N THR A 166 -17.36 11.18 9.75
CA THR A 166 -16.36 11.07 8.68
C THR A 166 -15.00 11.60 9.13
N MET A 167 -14.97 12.68 9.93
CA MET A 167 -13.75 13.18 10.54
C MET A 167 -13.19 12.22 11.60
N LYS A 168 -14.03 11.60 12.42
CA LYS A 168 -13.61 10.53 13.35
C LYS A 168 -12.98 9.35 12.63
N ALA A 169 -13.55 8.90 11.51
CA ALA A 169 -12.96 7.84 10.69
C ALA A 169 -11.54 8.21 10.20
N LYS A 170 -11.36 9.43 9.71
CA LYS A 170 -10.03 9.95 9.30
C LYS A 170 -9.04 10.05 10.47
N ILE A 171 -9.52 10.47 11.65
CA ILE A 171 -8.70 10.52 12.87
C ILE A 171 -8.25 9.11 13.24
N ASN A 172 -9.18 8.13 13.24
CA ASN A 172 -8.85 6.74 13.56
C ASN A 172 -7.85 6.16 12.55
N GLU A 173 -8.02 6.43 11.26
CA GLU A 173 -7.07 6.05 10.20
C GLU A 173 -5.68 6.64 10.43
N LYS A 174 -5.61 7.95 10.73
CA LYS A 174 -4.34 8.62 11.05
C LYS A 174 -3.70 8.03 12.30
N MET A 175 -4.47 7.86 13.39
CA MET A 175 -3.97 7.25 14.62
C MET A 175 -3.44 5.85 14.37
N ALA A 176 -4.07 5.07 13.49
CA ALA A 176 -3.58 3.74 13.14
C ALA A 176 -2.27 3.78 12.39
N LEU A 177 -2.11 4.73 11.46
CA LEU A 177 -0.86 4.91 10.75
C LEU A 177 0.26 5.43 11.64
N ASP A 178 -0.02 6.41 12.50
CA ASP A 178 0.94 7.02 13.42
C ASP A 178 1.48 5.98 14.42
N ASN A 179 0.65 5.00 14.78
CA ASN A 179 0.98 3.95 15.73
C ASN A 179 1.25 2.59 15.07
N LYS A 180 1.46 2.51 13.75
CA LYS A 180 1.65 1.23 13.05
C LYS A 180 2.79 0.37 13.60
N ASN A 181 3.82 1.03 14.13
CA ASN A 181 4.99 0.38 14.72
C ASN A 181 4.82 0.05 16.21
N ASN A 182 3.72 0.50 16.84
CA ASN A 182 3.44 0.23 18.25
C ASN A 182 2.61 -1.07 18.34
N PRO A 183 3.19 -2.18 18.85
CA PRO A 183 2.48 -3.46 18.95
C PRO A 183 1.31 -3.42 19.95
N GLU A 184 1.24 -2.40 20.80
CA GLU A 184 0.14 -2.17 21.74
C GLU A 184 -0.98 -1.30 21.14
N TYR A 185 -0.80 -0.73 19.94
CA TYR A 185 -1.84 0.09 19.35
C TYR A 185 -3.07 -0.72 18.92
N GLY A 186 -4.25 -0.27 19.37
CA GLY A 186 -5.50 -1.01 19.19
C GLY A 186 -5.72 -2.10 20.25
N LYS A 187 -4.71 -2.42 21.07
CA LYS A 187 -4.91 -3.17 22.30
C LYS A 187 -5.36 -2.20 23.37
N ASP A 188 -6.57 -2.41 23.85
CA ASP A 188 -7.08 -1.71 25.01
C ASP A 188 -6.65 -2.47 26.25
N GLU A 189 -5.79 -1.89 27.08
CA GLU A 189 -5.36 -2.53 28.34
C GLU A 189 -6.55 -2.83 29.28
N GLU A 190 -7.67 -2.12 29.11
CA GLU A 190 -8.89 -2.35 29.88
C GLU A 190 -9.68 -3.56 29.38
N ILE A 191 -9.50 -4.00 28.12
CA ILE A 191 -10.25 -5.12 27.54
C ILE A 191 -9.41 -6.38 27.56
N LYS A 192 -9.80 -7.33 28.40
CA LYS A 192 -9.05 -8.56 28.64
C LYS A 192 -9.89 -9.78 28.28
N VAL A 193 -9.24 -10.74 27.64
CA VAL A 193 -9.81 -12.09 27.46
C VAL A 193 -9.50 -12.87 28.74
N VAL A 194 -10.55 -13.30 29.44
CA VAL A 194 -10.47 -14.20 30.60
C VAL A 194 -10.94 -15.58 30.15
N SER A 195 -10.12 -16.61 30.40
CA SER A 195 -10.43 -18.00 30.08
C SER A 195 -9.77 -18.92 31.11
N HIS A 196 -10.53 -19.85 31.67
CA HIS A 196 -10.03 -20.79 32.68
C HIS A 196 -9.85 -22.21 32.11
N SER A 197 -10.34 -22.46 30.89
CA SER A 197 -10.37 -23.75 30.21
C SER A 197 -10.47 -23.56 28.69
N GLU A 198 -10.35 -24.64 27.92
CA GLU A 198 -10.58 -24.58 26.47
C GLU A 198 -12.02 -24.23 26.09
N ASN A 199 -12.98 -24.51 26.97
CA ASN A 199 -14.41 -24.42 26.73
C ASN A 199 -15.08 -23.13 27.25
N ASP A 200 -14.32 -22.23 27.87
CA ASP A 200 -14.81 -20.93 28.35
C ASP A 200 -13.96 -19.77 27.84
N ALA A 201 -14.59 -18.63 27.63
CA ALA A 201 -13.93 -17.37 27.32
C ALA A 201 -14.86 -16.20 27.63
N PHE A 202 -14.34 -15.09 28.14
CA PHE A 202 -15.09 -13.88 28.44
C PHE A 202 -14.27 -12.63 28.12
N LEU A 203 -14.95 -11.58 27.63
CA LEU A 203 -14.38 -10.25 27.42
C LEU A 203 -14.73 -9.35 28.60
N GLU A 204 -13.74 -9.07 29.44
CA GLU A 204 -13.84 -8.08 30.50
C GLU A 204 -13.58 -6.67 29.92
N GLY A 205 -14.18 -5.64 30.52
CA GLY A 205 -13.92 -4.24 30.15
C GLY A 205 -14.81 -3.64 29.05
N ILE A 206 -15.64 -4.45 28.35
CA ILE A 206 -16.58 -3.94 27.35
C ILE A 206 -17.79 -3.29 28.04
N GLN A 207 -18.05 -2.01 27.70
CA GLN A 207 -19.07 -1.19 28.35
C GLN A 207 -20.16 -0.69 27.37
N GLN A 208 -21.40 -1.11 27.61
CA GLN A 208 -22.56 -0.58 26.91
C GLN A 208 -23.10 0.65 27.66
N LYS A 209 -22.79 1.84 27.16
CA LYS A 209 -23.17 3.11 27.83
C LYS A 209 -24.66 3.40 27.80
N ASN A 210 -25.34 3.03 26.71
CA ASN A 210 -26.74 3.36 26.46
C ASN A 210 -27.44 2.18 25.78
N PHE A 211 -28.75 2.02 26.03
CA PHE A 211 -29.61 1.17 25.21
C PHE A 211 -29.71 1.72 23.78
N GLN A 212 -30.22 0.92 22.84
CA GLN A 212 -30.49 1.38 21.48
C GLN A 212 -31.45 2.58 21.51
N SER A 213 -31.17 3.58 20.68
CA SER A 213 -31.99 4.81 20.60
C SER A 213 -33.14 4.73 19.59
N SER A 214 -33.29 3.59 18.90
CA SER A 214 -34.38 3.31 17.95
C SER A 214 -34.87 1.89 18.09
N GLY A 215 -36.05 1.59 17.55
CA GLY A 215 -36.65 0.24 17.62
C GLY A 215 -35.79 -0.86 16.97
N ASN A 216 -35.01 -0.50 15.94
CA ASN A 216 -34.20 -1.41 15.11
C ASN A 216 -32.69 -1.12 15.20
N GLY A 217 -32.23 -0.27 16.12
CA GLY A 217 -30.85 0.19 16.23
C GLY A 217 -29.87 -0.81 16.86
N CYS A 218 -30.31 -2.02 17.20
CA CYS A 218 -29.54 -3.03 17.93
C CYS A 218 -28.21 -3.41 17.23
N TRP A 219 -28.17 -3.39 15.90
CA TRP A 219 -26.95 -3.62 15.11
C TRP A 219 -25.86 -2.55 15.39
N SER A 220 -26.26 -1.29 15.59
CA SER A 220 -25.33 -0.18 15.85
C SER A 220 -24.75 -0.23 17.26
N VAL A 221 -25.52 -0.71 18.24
CA VAL A 221 -25.03 -0.99 19.60
C VAL A 221 -23.99 -2.10 19.54
N SER A 222 -24.29 -3.19 18.83
CA SER A 222 -23.36 -4.31 18.71
C SER A 222 -22.07 -3.92 17.98
N THR A 223 -22.19 -3.14 16.90
CA THR A 223 -21.03 -2.58 16.17
C THR A 223 -20.18 -1.69 17.07
N GLN A 224 -20.80 -0.84 17.90
CA GLN A 224 -20.07 0.00 18.86
C GLN A 224 -19.25 -0.85 19.84
N LEU A 225 -19.83 -1.95 20.38
CA LEU A 225 -19.12 -2.83 21.32
C LEU A 225 -17.97 -3.58 20.63
N GLN A 226 -18.13 -3.96 19.36
CA GLN A 226 -17.03 -4.51 18.55
C GLN A 226 -15.93 -3.47 18.31
N LEU A 227 -16.26 -2.22 18.02
CA LEU A 227 -15.27 -1.14 17.88
C LEU A 227 -14.51 -0.90 19.20
N GLN A 228 -15.21 -0.92 20.33
CA GLN A 228 -14.56 -0.82 21.65
C GLN A 228 -13.52 -1.94 21.84
N SER A 229 -13.84 -3.18 21.44
CA SER A 229 -12.89 -4.30 21.55
C SER A 229 -11.65 -4.19 20.66
N LYS A 230 -11.60 -3.19 19.78
CA LYS A 230 -10.42 -2.79 18.97
C LYS A 230 -9.76 -1.50 19.46
N GLY A 231 -10.07 -1.09 20.70
CA GLY A 231 -9.56 0.13 21.33
C GLY A 231 -10.21 1.43 20.84
N ILE A 232 -11.31 1.34 20.07
CA ILE A 232 -11.96 2.51 19.48
C ILE A 232 -13.14 2.95 20.37
N LYS A 233 -12.83 3.76 21.38
CA LYS A 233 -13.80 4.25 22.39
C LYS A 233 -14.46 5.59 22.05
N ASN A 234 -13.94 6.32 21.05
CA ASN A 234 -14.44 7.63 20.64
C ASN A 234 -15.68 7.57 19.71
N VAL A 235 -16.24 6.38 19.51
CA VAL A 235 -17.39 6.12 18.65
C VAL A 235 -18.63 5.76 19.46
N THR A 236 -19.75 6.41 19.15
CA THR A 236 -21.08 6.16 19.71
C THR A 236 -21.94 5.31 18.77
N GLN A 237 -23.03 4.73 19.27
CA GLN A 237 -24.02 4.06 18.40
C GLN A 237 -24.58 4.98 17.30
N SER A 238 -24.74 6.28 17.57
CA SER A 238 -25.24 7.26 16.60
C SER A 238 -24.16 7.60 15.57
N ASP A 239 -22.88 7.56 15.94
CA ASP A 239 -21.79 7.68 14.98
C ASP A 239 -21.89 6.55 13.94
N VAL A 240 -22.04 5.30 14.39
CA VAL A 240 -22.17 4.14 13.49
C VAL A 240 -23.36 4.32 12.53
N ARG A 241 -24.53 4.71 13.04
CA ARG A 241 -25.73 4.91 12.20
C ARG A 241 -25.64 6.10 11.26
N CYS A 242 -24.94 7.16 11.64
CA CYS A 242 -24.77 8.35 10.83
C CYS A 242 -23.60 8.26 9.85
N PHE A 243 -22.77 7.22 9.91
CA PHE A 243 -21.69 7.03 8.93
C PHE A 243 -22.26 6.86 7.52
N ARG A 244 -21.66 7.56 6.56
CA ARG A 244 -22.00 7.48 5.13
C ARG A 244 -20.71 7.34 4.33
N PRO A 245 -20.66 6.46 3.31
CA PRO A 245 -19.54 6.43 2.38
C PRO A 245 -19.41 7.76 1.62
N ASP A 246 -18.22 8.03 1.07
CA ASP A 246 -17.91 9.25 0.33
C ASP A 246 -18.51 9.25 -1.09
N TYR A 247 -19.81 8.95 -1.24
CA TYR A 247 -20.52 9.07 -2.50
C TYR A 247 -20.45 10.50 -3.03
N ASN A 248 -19.99 10.67 -4.28
CA ASN A 248 -20.05 11.97 -4.93
C ASN A 248 -21.46 12.21 -5.51
N ALA A 249 -21.82 13.46 -5.77
CA ALA A 249 -23.15 13.79 -6.28
C ALA A 249 -23.47 13.12 -7.62
N GLN A 250 -22.48 12.77 -8.43
CA GLN A 250 -22.64 12.08 -9.71
C GLN A 250 -22.86 10.56 -9.52
N ASP A 251 -22.10 9.90 -8.63
CA ASP A 251 -22.28 8.50 -8.21
C ASP A 251 -23.74 8.26 -7.80
N ILE A 252 -24.32 9.27 -7.17
CA ILE A 252 -25.70 9.26 -6.73
C ILE A 252 -26.62 9.67 -7.91
N LYS A 253 -26.42 10.82 -8.57
CA LYS A 253 -27.28 11.27 -9.68
C LYS A 253 -27.41 10.28 -10.83
N ASP A 254 -26.34 9.58 -11.23
CA ASP A 254 -26.38 8.57 -12.29
C ASP A 254 -27.23 7.36 -11.89
N LYS A 255 -27.21 7.00 -10.60
CA LYS A 255 -28.11 5.99 -10.03
C LYS A 255 -29.55 6.50 -9.91
N PHE A 256 -29.76 7.81 -9.80
CA PHE A 256 -31.08 8.47 -9.70
C PHE A 256 -31.67 8.87 -11.06
N THR A 257 -31.27 8.20 -12.14
CA THR A 257 -31.78 8.47 -13.49
C THR A 257 -33.30 8.27 -13.56
N LYS A 258 -33.98 9.24 -14.19
CA LYS A 258 -35.44 9.27 -14.38
C LYS A 258 -35.84 8.17 -15.38
N GLU A 259 -36.52 7.13 -14.93
CA GLU A 259 -37.41 6.42 -15.85
C GLU A 259 -38.65 7.28 -16.11
N VAL A 260 -38.69 7.94 -17.27
CA VAL A 260 -39.93 8.51 -17.78
C VAL A 260 -40.78 7.35 -18.29
N LYS A 261 -41.63 6.77 -17.43
CA LYS A 261 -42.71 5.89 -17.92
C LYS A 261 -43.59 6.75 -18.84
N LYS A 262 -43.64 6.39 -20.13
CA LYS A 262 -44.51 7.02 -21.15
C LYS A 262 -45.89 7.29 -20.54
N GLY A 263 -46.22 8.56 -20.33
CA GLY A 263 -47.55 9.01 -19.89
C GLY A 263 -47.66 9.58 -18.47
N SER A 264 -46.65 9.45 -17.59
CA SER A 264 -46.69 10.14 -16.29
C SER A 264 -45.40 10.91 -16.00
N LYS A 265 -45.51 12.23 -15.84
CA LYS A 265 -44.42 13.11 -15.40
C LYS A 265 -44.12 12.95 -13.90
N LYS A 266 -44.17 11.74 -13.35
CA LYS A 266 -43.71 11.48 -11.98
C LYS A 266 -42.23 11.13 -12.03
N THR A 267 -41.41 11.87 -11.30
CA THR A 267 -40.01 11.53 -11.06
C THR A 267 -39.98 10.23 -10.27
N VAL A 268 -39.82 9.09 -10.93
CA VAL A 268 -39.62 7.79 -10.27
C VAL A 268 -38.11 7.62 -10.11
N MET A 269 -37.66 7.57 -8.85
CA MET A 269 -36.30 7.15 -8.52
C MET A 269 -36.06 5.75 -9.11
N ASN A 270 -34.88 5.48 -9.68
CA ASN A 270 -34.49 4.10 -9.98
C ASN A 270 -34.71 3.25 -8.73
N GLU A 271 -35.44 2.14 -8.84
CA GLU A 271 -35.80 1.29 -7.70
C GLU A 271 -34.57 0.87 -6.90
N TYR A 272 -33.44 0.62 -7.56
CA TYR A 272 -32.16 0.33 -6.93
C TYR A 272 -31.60 1.50 -6.11
N ALA A 273 -31.75 2.74 -6.57
CA ALA A 273 -31.27 3.91 -5.84
C ALA A 273 -32.13 4.20 -4.60
N LEU A 274 -33.45 4.02 -4.72
CA LEU A 274 -34.38 4.15 -3.61
C LEU A 274 -34.14 3.06 -2.55
N GLU A 275 -33.84 1.84 -2.98
CA GLU A 275 -33.44 0.74 -2.09
C GLU A 275 -32.13 1.05 -1.36
N ASN A 276 -31.11 1.54 -2.07
CA ASN A 276 -29.85 2.01 -1.47
C ASN A 276 -30.04 3.19 -0.49
N TYR A 277 -30.99 4.09 -0.74
CA TYR A 277 -31.35 5.17 0.19
C TYR A 277 -32.04 4.63 1.45
N LYS A 278 -33.05 3.76 1.29
CA LYS A 278 -33.80 3.16 2.40
C LYS A 278 -32.90 2.30 3.30
N ILE A 279 -32.20 1.35 2.66
CA ILE A 279 -30.75 1.19 2.75
C ILE A 279 -30.06 1.93 3.88
N ILE A 280 -29.46 3.05 3.47
CA ILE A 280 -28.52 3.88 4.19
C ILE A 280 -29.16 4.72 5.31
N GLU A 281 -30.38 5.21 5.14
CA GLU A 281 -31.04 6.11 6.11
C GLU A 281 -31.99 5.39 7.09
N GLY A 282 -32.43 4.18 6.77
CA GLY A 282 -33.32 3.39 7.64
C GLY A 282 -32.57 2.41 8.52
N ASP A 283 -33.14 2.06 9.67
CA ASP A 283 -32.65 0.94 10.50
C ASP A 283 -33.33 -0.38 10.17
N GLY A 284 -34.51 -0.34 9.53
CA GLY A 284 -35.31 -1.53 9.25
C GLY A 284 -34.72 -2.40 8.13
N GLY A 285 -34.64 -3.71 8.36
CA GLY A 285 -34.18 -4.70 7.36
C GLY A 285 -32.66 -4.78 7.20
N ASN A 286 -31.91 -3.92 7.88
CA ASN A 286 -30.46 -3.90 7.82
C ASN A 286 -29.84 -4.83 8.86
N ASN A 287 -28.78 -5.52 8.44
CA ASN A 287 -27.92 -6.28 9.33
C ASN A 287 -26.56 -5.58 9.55
N LEU A 288 -25.73 -6.13 10.45
CA LEU A 288 -24.44 -5.53 10.78
C LEU A 288 -23.50 -5.53 9.56
N MET A 289 -23.45 -6.62 8.78
CA MET A 289 -22.65 -6.70 7.56
C MET A 289 -23.10 -5.71 6.47
N ASP A 290 -24.41 -5.50 6.28
CA ASP A 290 -24.97 -4.52 5.33
C ASP A 290 -24.48 -3.10 5.67
N ARG A 291 -24.27 -2.83 6.97
CA ARG A 291 -23.76 -1.56 7.49
C ARG A 291 -22.28 -1.62 7.87
N GLY A 292 -21.59 -2.66 7.45
CA GLY A 292 -20.21 -2.92 7.83
C GLY A 292 -19.24 -1.84 7.38
N GLU A 293 -19.58 -1.02 6.35
CA GLU A 293 -18.69 0.05 5.88
C GLU A 293 -18.37 1.05 6.99
N ALA A 294 -19.33 1.31 7.88
CA ALA A 294 -19.11 2.12 9.07
C ALA A 294 -18.03 1.51 9.95
N PHE A 295 -18.11 0.19 10.20
CA PHE A 295 -17.09 -0.53 10.96
C PHE A 295 -15.72 -0.45 10.29
N LEU A 296 -15.62 -0.80 9.00
CA LEU A 296 -14.33 -0.83 8.29
C LEU A 296 -13.62 0.53 8.28
N LYS A 297 -14.39 1.62 8.19
CA LYS A 297 -13.84 2.99 8.16
C LYS A 297 -13.52 3.52 9.56
N LEU A 298 -14.27 3.11 10.57
CA LEU A 298 -14.01 3.51 11.96
C LEU A 298 -12.92 2.65 12.61
N ALA A 299 -12.71 1.41 12.15
CA ALA A 299 -11.67 0.48 12.59
C ALA A 299 -10.68 0.11 11.47
N PRO A 300 -9.78 1.04 11.09
CA PRO A 300 -8.76 0.77 10.08
C PRO A 300 -7.88 -0.44 10.47
N GLY A 301 -7.60 -1.30 9.50
CA GLY A 301 -6.83 -2.53 9.74
C GLY A 301 -7.67 -3.71 10.29
N CYS A 302 -8.99 -3.54 10.44
CA CYS A 302 -9.90 -4.60 10.86
C CYS A 302 -10.85 -5.05 9.73
N MET A 303 -11.49 -6.18 9.96
CA MET A 303 -12.51 -6.79 9.11
C MET A 303 -13.68 -7.30 9.96
N LEU A 304 -14.82 -7.55 9.32
CA LEU A 304 -15.94 -8.25 9.96
C LEU A 304 -15.98 -9.69 9.45
N LYS A 305 -16.19 -10.63 10.37
CA LYS A 305 -16.43 -12.04 10.09
C LYS A 305 -17.86 -12.38 10.48
N GLY A 306 -18.41 -13.41 9.88
CA GLY A 306 -19.74 -13.89 10.24
C GLY A 306 -19.97 -15.33 9.85
N ILE A 307 -21.02 -15.91 10.41
CA ILE A 307 -21.60 -17.16 9.94
C ILE A 307 -23.11 -17.03 9.83
N GLU A 308 -23.66 -17.73 8.85
CA GLU A 308 -25.09 -17.98 8.71
C GLU A 308 -25.33 -19.48 8.74
N ILE A 309 -26.21 -19.92 9.61
CA ILE A 309 -26.63 -21.32 9.68
C ILE A 309 -28.06 -21.41 9.19
N ALA A 310 -28.29 -22.16 8.12
CA ALA A 310 -29.62 -22.31 7.54
C ALA A 310 -30.58 -22.98 8.53
N ALA A 311 -31.88 -22.71 8.35
CA ALA A 311 -32.91 -23.40 9.13
C ALA A 311 -32.98 -24.87 8.70
N TYR A 312 -33.22 -25.76 9.67
CA TYR A 312 -33.53 -27.16 9.37
C TYR A 312 -34.81 -27.23 8.51
N ASN A 313 -34.72 -27.88 7.35
CA ASN A 313 -35.77 -27.97 6.34
C ASN A 313 -35.89 -29.39 5.75
N ASP A 314 -36.66 -29.51 4.67
CA ASP A 314 -36.96 -30.81 4.04
C ASP A 314 -35.76 -31.42 3.33
N SER A 315 -34.79 -30.61 2.90
CA SER A 315 -33.58 -31.08 2.25
C SER A 315 -32.72 -31.90 3.21
N GLU A 316 -32.51 -31.39 4.43
CA GLU A 316 -31.74 -32.10 5.47
C GLU A 316 -32.45 -33.41 5.84
N ARG A 317 -33.77 -33.36 6.03
CA ARG A 317 -34.59 -34.53 6.33
C ARG A 317 -34.50 -35.61 5.25
N LYS A 318 -34.59 -35.22 3.97
CA LYS A 318 -34.50 -36.16 2.82
C LYS A 318 -33.13 -36.83 2.72
N ASN A 319 -32.09 -36.17 3.23
CA ASN A 319 -30.73 -36.71 3.27
C ASN A 319 -30.42 -37.48 4.57
N GLY A 320 -31.43 -37.78 5.40
CA GLY A 320 -31.28 -38.62 6.59
C GLY A 320 -30.72 -37.89 7.81
N VAL A 321 -30.59 -36.56 7.77
CA VAL A 321 -30.15 -35.77 8.94
C VAL A 321 -31.33 -35.57 9.88
N THR A 322 -31.24 -36.06 11.10
CA THR A 322 -32.30 -35.85 12.10
C THR A 322 -32.28 -34.41 12.59
N ARG A 323 -33.43 -33.94 13.10
CA ARG A 323 -33.54 -32.59 13.67
C ARG A 323 -32.62 -32.44 14.89
N GLU A 324 -32.52 -33.48 15.70
CA GLU A 324 -31.71 -33.54 16.91
C GLU A 324 -30.22 -33.46 16.57
N ASP A 325 -29.77 -34.20 15.55
CA ASP A 325 -28.39 -34.14 15.06
C ASP A 325 -28.06 -32.76 14.50
N TYR A 326 -28.97 -32.17 13.71
CA TYR A 326 -28.78 -30.84 13.16
C TYR A 326 -28.64 -29.77 14.26
N ILE A 327 -29.48 -29.81 15.29
CA ILE A 327 -29.41 -28.89 16.44
C ILE A 327 -28.10 -29.09 17.21
N ARG A 328 -27.69 -30.34 17.46
CA ARG A 328 -26.44 -30.67 18.14
C ARG A 328 -25.23 -30.13 17.38
N ASN A 329 -25.18 -30.35 16.07
CA ASN A 329 -24.08 -29.89 15.21
C ASN A 329 -24.08 -28.36 15.09
N THR A 330 -25.27 -27.73 14.97
CA THR A 330 -25.43 -26.28 15.03
C THR A 330 -24.85 -25.71 16.33
N LYS A 331 -25.16 -26.32 17.47
CA LYS A 331 -24.69 -25.90 18.78
C LYS A 331 -23.17 -25.97 18.89
N GLN A 332 -22.55 -27.05 18.41
CA GLN A 332 -21.09 -27.19 18.36
C GLN A 332 -20.46 -26.12 17.48
N THR A 333 -21.02 -25.86 16.30
CA THR A 333 -20.53 -24.82 15.40
C THR A 333 -20.64 -23.43 16.02
N VAL A 334 -21.78 -23.08 16.61
CA VAL A 334 -21.98 -21.79 17.29
C VAL A 334 -20.98 -21.63 18.44
N LYS A 335 -20.79 -22.68 19.26
CA LYS A 335 -19.81 -22.67 20.35
C LYS A 335 -18.38 -22.47 19.85
N LYS A 336 -17.96 -23.19 18.80
CA LYS A 336 -16.65 -23.04 18.14
C LYS A 336 -16.42 -21.58 17.71
N HIS A 337 -17.40 -20.96 17.07
CA HIS A 337 -17.27 -19.58 16.56
C HIS A 337 -17.27 -18.54 17.68
N ILE A 338 -18.08 -18.70 18.74
CA ILE A 338 -18.04 -17.79 19.90
C ILE A 338 -16.67 -17.87 20.59
N LEU A 339 -16.15 -19.09 20.82
CA LEU A 339 -14.84 -19.27 21.44
C LEU A 339 -13.72 -18.64 20.59
N HIS A 340 -13.71 -18.88 19.27
CA HIS A 340 -12.71 -18.28 18.38
C HIS A 340 -12.81 -16.75 18.36
N ALA A 341 -14.02 -16.20 18.23
CA ALA A 341 -14.24 -14.76 18.21
C ALA A 341 -13.70 -14.07 19.48
N ILE A 342 -13.92 -14.69 20.65
CA ILE A 342 -13.48 -14.12 21.92
C ILE A 342 -12.00 -14.37 22.19
N LYS A 343 -11.51 -15.61 22.01
CA LYS A 343 -10.12 -15.99 22.35
C LYS A 343 -9.11 -15.45 21.33
N GLU A 344 -9.35 -15.70 20.06
CA GLU A 344 -8.40 -15.41 18.98
C GLU A 344 -8.61 -14.02 18.40
N ASP A 345 -9.85 -13.68 18.06
CA ASP A 345 -10.17 -12.40 17.44
C ASP A 345 -10.42 -11.28 18.46
N LYS A 346 -10.54 -11.59 19.76
CA LYS A 346 -10.79 -10.62 20.83
C LYS A 346 -11.96 -9.69 20.51
N SER A 347 -13.09 -10.27 20.12
CA SER A 347 -14.30 -9.55 19.73
C SER A 347 -15.54 -10.14 20.36
N PRO A 348 -16.48 -9.31 20.82
CA PRO A 348 -17.81 -9.80 21.14
C PRO A 348 -18.51 -10.27 19.86
N VAL A 349 -19.54 -11.10 20.02
CA VAL A 349 -20.30 -11.67 18.89
C VAL A 349 -21.72 -11.11 18.88
N SER A 350 -22.08 -10.46 17.78
CA SER A 350 -23.45 -10.07 17.47
C SER A 350 -24.25 -11.30 17.07
N PHE A 351 -25.27 -11.65 17.84
CA PHE A 351 -26.14 -12.79 17.58
C PHE A 351 -27.55 -12.29 17.23
N LEU A 352 -28.00 -12.52 16.00
CA LEU A 352 -29.31 -12.10 15.54
C LEU A 352 -30.39 -13.08 16.01
N ASN A 353 -31.25 -12.64 16.93
CA ASN A 353 -32.32 -13.43 17.52
C ASN A 353 -33.71 -12.85 17.21
N GLY A 354 -34.28 -13.25 16.06
CA GLY A 354 -35.62 -12.83 15.62
C GLY A 354 -35.77 -11.33 15.45
N GLY A 355 -34.91 -10.76 14.61
CA GLY A 355 -34.91 -9.32 14.29
C GLY A 355 -34.26 -8.44 15.36
N HIS A 356 -33.61 -9.04 16.36
CA HIS A 356 -32.99 -8.30 17.46
C HIS A 356 -31.59 -8.85 17.77
N TYR A 357 -30.59 -7.97 17.85
CA TYR A 357 -29.22 -8.36 18.17
C TYR A 357 -28.97 -8.42 19.67
N LEU A 358 -28.48 -9.58 20.11
CA LEU A 358 -27.81 -9.78 21.39
C LEU A 358 -26.31 -9.69 21.17
N THR A 359 -25.56 -9.07 22.08
CA THR A 359 -24.09 -9.02 21.96
C THR A 359 -23.46 -9.96 22.97
N ILE A 360 -23.04 -11.13 22.53
CA ILE A 360 -22.38 -12.14 23.36
C ILE A 360 -20.97 -11.66 23.70
N VAL A 361 -20.68 -11.58 25.00
CA VAL A 361 -19.39 -11.15 25.55
C VAL A 361 -18.67 -12.31 26.26
N GLY A 362 -19.30 -13.48 26.40
CA GLY A 362 -18.65 -14.66 26.95
C GLY A 362 -19.44 -15.95 26.77
N ILE A 363 -18.75 -17.05 26.96
CA ILE A 363 -19.29 -18.41 26.96
C ILE A 363 -18.58 -19.25 28.04
N ASP A 364 -19.34 -20.10 28.72
CA ASP A 364 -18.87 -21.11 29.67
C ASP A 364 -19.65 -22.40 29.42
N GLY A 365 -19.03 -23.35 28.72
CA GLY A 365 -19.69 -24.54 28.23
C GLY A 365 -20.81 -24.18 27.25
N ASP A 366 -22.06 -24.31 27.69
CA ASP A 366 -23.26 -23.97 26.92
C ASP A 366 -23.97 -22.70 27.42
N LYS A 367 -23.49 -22.10 28.52
CA LYS A 367 -24.01 -20.84 29.03
C LYS A 367 -23.31 -19.69 28.33
N VAL A 368 -24.06 -18.72 27.84
CA VAL A 368 -23.53 -17.52 27.20
C VAL A 368 -23.88 -16.28 28.01
N LYS A 369 -22.90 -15.38 28.13
CA LYS A 369 -23.02 -14.05 28.73
C LYS A 369 -23.21 -13.05 27.62
N TYR A 370 -24.23 -12.19 27.71
CA TYR A 370 -24.55 -11.22 26.67
C TYR A 370 -25.00 -9.87 27.24
N LYS A 371 -24.78 -8.82 26.45
CA LYS A 371 -25.32 -7.48 26.66
C LYS A 371 -26.58 -7.32 25.82
N GLU A 372 -27.61 -6.75 26.44
CA GLU A 372 -28.92 -6.53 25.83
C GLU A 372 -29.05 -5.09 25.36
N SER A 373 -29.33 -4.89 24.07
CA SER A 373 -29.46 -3.56 23.47
C SER A 373 -30.80 -2.89 23.77
N LYS A 374 -31.85 -3.63 24.16
CA LYS A 374 -33.17 -3.10 24.56
C LYS A 374 -33.35 -3.02 26.07
N GLN A 375 -34.09 -2.01 26.52
CA GLN A 375 -34.59 -1.98 27.89
C GLN A 375 -35.93 -2.75 27.97
N TYR A 376 -35.94 -3.90 28.63
CA TYR A 376 -37.17 -4.66 28.90
C TYR A 376 -37.74 -4.37 30.29
N LYS A 377 -36.89 -3.98 31.25
CA LYS A 377 -37.30 -3.61 32.61
C LYS A 377 -36.84 -2.21 32.95
N LYS A 378 -37.63 -1.50 33.77
CA LYS A 378 -37.38 -0.08 34.12
C LYS A 378 -36.06 0.13 34.88
N ASP A 379 -35.66 -0.85 35.70
CA ASP A 379 -34.45 -0.86 36.52
C ASP A 379 -33.22 -1.44 35.79
N GLN A 380 -33.42 -2.03 34.61
CA GLN A 380 -32.35 -2.56 33.77
C GLN A 380 -31.38 -1.44 33.39
N LYS A 381 -30.10 -1.65 33.63
CA LYS A 381 -29.04 -0.72 33.20
C LYS A 381 -28.50 -1.14 31.83
N PRO A 382 -28.05 -0.18 31.00
CA PRO A 382 -27.46 -0.48 29.70
C PRO A 382 -26.30 -1.49 29.76
N ASP A 383 -25.49 -1.44 30.81
CA ASP A 383 -24.29 -2.26 30.95
C ASP A 383 -24.52 -3.59 31.69
N ASP A 384 -25.76 -3.94 32.01
CA ASP A 384 -26.06 -5.23 32.63
C ASP A 384 -25.66 -6.40 31.72
N THR A 385 -25.00 -7.40 32.30
CA THR A 385 -24.66 -8.65 31.61
C THR A 385 -25.66 -9.73 32.01
N PHE A 386 -26.30 -10.34 31.03
CA PHE A 386 -27.29 -11.41 31.20
C PHE A 386 -26.70 -12.76 30.85
N GLU A 387 -27.31 -13.82 31.38
CA GLU A 387 -26.95 -15.19 31.06
C GLU A 387 -28.12 -15.94 30.43
N THR A 388 -27.81 -16.79 29.45
CA THR A 388 -28.75 -17.76 28.88
C THR A 388 -27.99 -19.01 28.43
N THR A 389 -28.70 -20.03 27.94
CA THR A 389 -28.08 -21.21 27.35
C THR A 389 -28.13 -21.15 25.82
N LEU A 390 -27.18 -21.81 25.16
CA LEU A 390 -27.21 -22.01 23.71
C LEU A 390 -28.52 -22.68 23.29
N ASP A 391 -29.03 -23.67 24.01
CA ASP A 391 -30.29 -24.33 23.67
C ASP A 391 -31.47 -23.35 23.59
N LYS A 392 -31.52 -22.36 24.50
CA LYS A 392 -32.55 -21.31 24.46
C LYS A 392 -32.39 -20.38 23.26
N LEU A 393 -31.16 -20.01 22.90
CA LEU A 393 -30.89 -19.16 21.73
C LEU A 393 -31.17 -19.90 20.41
N LEU A 394 -30.83 -21.19 20.35
CA LEU A 394 -30.88 -22.02 19.16
C LEU A 394 -32.23 -22.70 18.93
N ASN A 395 -33.17 -22.60 19.88
CA ASN A 395 -34.53 -23.15 19.71
C ASN A 395 -35.21 -22.68 18.41
N ARG A 396 -34.82 -21.51 17.89
CA ARG A 396 -35.32 -20.93 16.63
C ARG A 396 -34.69 -21.50 15.36
N VAL A 397 -33.60 -22.26 15.42
CA VAL A 397 -32.93 -22.81 14.20
C VAL A 397 -33.83 -23.74 13.38
N THR A 398 -34.94 -24.16 13.98
CA THR A 398 -35.96 -25.00 13.34
C THR A 398 -37.01 -24.20 12.57
N ARG A 399 -36.95 -22.86 12.64
CA ARG A 399 -37.91 -21.94 12.02
C ARG A 399 -37.25 -20.80 11.23
N SER A 400 -36.02 -20.42 11.60
CA SER A 400 -35.28 -19.34 10.95
C SER A 400 -33.79 -19.65 10.94
N PHE A 401 -33.06 -19.00 10.02
CA PHE A 401 -31.60 -19.05 10.04
C PHE A 401 -31.05 -18.40 11.32
N ILE A 402 -29.83 -18.78 11.70
CA ILE A 402 -29.03 -18.09 12.71
C ILE A 402 -28.00 -17.24 11.98
N ARG A 403 -27.77 -16.02 12.46
CA ARG A 403 -26.66 -15.19 11.99
C ARG A 403 -25.83 -14.71 13.17
N MET A 404 -24.52 -14.85 13.03
CA MET A 404 -23.54 -14.37 13.99
C MET A 404 -22.49 -13.55 13.27
N GLU A 405 -22.12 -12.40 13.82
CA GLU A 405 -21.14 -11.49 13.22
C GLU A 405 -20.20 -10.99 14.32
N TRP A 406 -18.91 -10.87 14.03
CA TRP A 406 -17.90 -10.35 14.95
C TRP A 406 -16.77 -9.68 14.17
N SER A 407 -15.89 -8.98 14.88
CA SER A 407 -14.78 -8.27 14.28
C SER A 407 -13.46 -9.01 14.47
N ALA A 408 -12.54 -8.84 13.53
CA ALA A 408 -11.19 -9.38 13.60
C ALA A 408 -10.18 -8.37 13.08
N GLU A 409 -8.95 -8.42 13.60
CA GLU A 409 -7.83 -7.71 12.96
C GLU A 409 -7.44 -8.42 11.66
N MET A 410 -7.14 -7.64 10.62
CA MET A 410 -6.59 -8.19 9.39
C MET A 410 -5.13 -8.57 9.62
N LYS A 411 -4.79 -9.82 9.30
CA LYS A 411 -3.44 -10.36 9.48
C LYS A 411 -2.83 -10.67 8.12
N LEU A 412 -2.18 -9.67 7.52
CA LEU A 412 -1.45 -9.82 6.25
C LEU A 412 -0.23 -10.70 6.44
N SER A 413 0.03 -11.66 5.56
CA SER A 413 1.25 -12.48 5.53
C SER A 413 2.51 -11.63 5.37
N GLN A 414 3.67 -12.15 5.80
CA GLN A 414 4.93 -11.40 5.72
C GLN A 414 5.37 -11.05 4.28
N ASP A 415 4.98 -11.84 3.29
CA ASP A 415 5.20 -11.54 1.86
C ASP A 415 4.27 -10.43 1.31
N GLY A 416 3.27 -10.04 2.10
CA GLY A 416 2.30 -9.01 1.76
C GLY A 416 1.22 -9.42 0.77
N LYS A 417 1.05 -10.71 0.48
CA LYS A 417 0.16 -11.20 -0.60
C LYS A 417 -1.11 -11.90 -0.14
N LYS A 418 -1.17 -12.38 1.11
CA LYS A 418 -2.31 -13.16 1.64
C LYS A 418 -2.80 -12.57 2.96
N LEU A 419 -4.07 -12.80 3.28
CA LEU A 419 -4.63 -12.51 4.59
C LEU A 419 -4.88 -13.84 5.33
N TYR A 420 -4.44 -13.95 6.58
CA TYR A 420 -4.79 -15.08 7.44
C TYR A 420 -6.17 -14.89 8.07
N GLY A 421 -6.80 -16.01 8.46
CA GLY A 421 -8.11 -16.00 9.10
C GLY A 421 -9.24 -15.58 8.18
N VAL A 422 -9.08 -15.78 6.86
CA VAL A 422 -10.10 -15.57 5.84
C VAL A 422 -10.61 -16.92 5.34
N PRO A 423 -11.92 -17.10 5.07
CA PRO A 423 -12.47 -18.37 4.58
C PRO A 423 -12.23 -18.49 3.06
N SER A 424 -11.02 -18.16 2.58
CA SER A 424 -10.67 -18.21 1.17
C SER A 424 -9.20 -18.52 0.93
N GLN A 425 -8.90 -19.56 0.15
CA GLN A 425 -7.52 -19.86 -0.27
C GLN A 425 -7.08 -19.00 -1.48
N TYR A 426 -8.05 -18.45 -2.22
CA TYR A 426 -7.79 -17.72 -3.47
C TYR A 426 -7.73 -16.20 -3.28
N LEU A 427 -8.14 -15.70 -2.13
CA LEU A 427 -8.05 -14.28 -1.81
C LEU A 427 -6.58 -13.86 -1.72
N THR A 428 -6.21 -12.89 -2.55
CA THR A 428 -4.85 -12.33 -2.58
C THR A 428 -4.89 -10.81 -2.49
N VAL A 429 -3.76 -10.20 -2.16
CA VAL A 429 -3.61 -8.76 -1.98
C VAL A 429 -2.50 -8.29 -2.91
N ALA A 430 -2.81 -7.27 -3.73
CA ALA A 430 -1.85 -6.62 -4.60
C ALA A 430 -0.93 -5.67 -3.80
N GLU A 431 0.18 -5.23 -4.40
CA GLU A 431 1.14 -4.35 -3.72
C GLU A 431 0.53 -3.01 -3.27
N ASP A 432 -0.46 -2.51 -4.01
CA ASP A 432 -1.21 -1.28 -3.71
C ASP A 432 -2.33 -1.47 -2.68
N GLY A 433 -2.50 -2.69 -2.17
CA GLY A 433 -3.52 -3.06 -1.20
C GLY A 433 -4.84 -3.47 -1.80
N THR A 434 -5.00 -3.46 -3.13
CA THR A 434 -6.21 -3.96 -3.77
C THR A 434 -6.40 -5.44 -3.46
N VAL A 435 -7.55 -5.80 -2.90
CA VAL A 435 -7.89 -7.21 -2.66
C VAL A 435 -8.41 -7.83 -3.95
N MET A 436 -7.79 -8.92 -4.36
CA MET A 436 -8.11 -9.65 -5.59
C MET A 436 -8.83 -10.95 -5.23
N MET A 437 -10.00 -11.12 -5.87
CA MET A 437 -10.77 -12.36 -5.84
C MET A 437 -10.58 -13.11 -7.16
N PRO A 438 -10.57 -14.46 -7.16
CA PRO A 438 -10.59 -15.21 -8.41
C PRO A 438 -11.85 -14.88 -9.21
N THR A 439 -11.70 -14.74 -10.53
CA THR A 439 -12.77 -14.31 -11.46
C THR A 439 -14.00 -15.22 -11.50
N ASN A 440 -13.91 -16.43 -10.92
CA ASN A 440 -14.97 -17.44 -10.95
C ASN A 440 -15.73 -17.58 -9.64
N ASN A 441 -15.34 -16.89 -8.56
CA ASN A 441 -16.13 -16.88 -7.34
C ASN A 441 -17.30 -15.93 -7.57
N ALA A 442 -18.50 -16.47 -7.64
CA ALA A 442 -19.72 -15.68 -7.64
C ALA A 442 -19.64 -14.71 -6.46
N ASN A 443 -19.63 -13.41 -6.74
CA ASN A 443 -19.81 -12.41 -5.68
C ASN A 443 -21.09 -12.81 -4.94
N TYR A 444 -20.95 -13.23 -3.68
CA TYR A 444 -22.10 -13.51 -2.84
C TYR A 444 -22.78 -12.16 -2.66
N ASN A 445 -23.87 -11.94 -3.41
CA ASN A 445 -24.72 -10.76 -3.29
C ASN A 445 -25.52 -10.94 -2.00
N VAL A 446 -24.84 -10.80 -0.86
CA VAL A 446 -25.46 -10.86 0.48
C VAL A 446 -26.26 -9.58 0.76
N SER A 447 -26.00 -8.53 -0.02
CA SER A 447 -26.77 -7.32 0.06
C SER A 447 -28.09 -7.50 -0.68
N ASN A 448 -29.19 -7.10 -0.03
CA ASN A 448 -30.49 -6.85 -0.66
C ASN A 448 -30.37 -5.70 -1.69
N GLY A 449 -29.64 -5.90 -2.80
CA GLY A 449 -29.39 -4.87 -3.81
C GLY A 449 -28.45 -3.72 -3.41
N TYR A 450 -27.94 -3.68 -2.17
CA TYR A 450 -27.02 -2.63 -1.71
C TYR A 450 -25.64 -2.75 -2.35
N GLN A 451 -25.21 -1.72 -3.08
CA GLN A 451 -23.84 -1.68 -3.60
C GLN A 451 -22.90 -1.11 -2.55
N ILE A 452 -22.13 -2.00 -1.93
CA ILE A 452 -21.05 -1.63 -1.03
C ILE A 452 -19.97 -0.85 -1.83
N LYS A 453 -19.69 0.39 -1.40
CA LYS A 453 -18.79 1.30 -2.11
C LYS A 453 -17.33 0.90 -1.88
N ASP A 454 -16.92 0.81 -0.63
CA ASP A 454 -15.52 0.70 -0.23
C ASP A 454 -15.14 -0.70 0.28
N GLY A 455 -16.11 -1.60 0.43
CA GLY A 455 -15.89 -2.99 0.83
C GLY A 455 -16.55 -4.00 -0.08
N PHE A 456 -16.30 -5.28 0.18
CA PHE A 456 -16.99 -6.40 -0.47
C PHE A 456 -17.07 -7.59 0.48
N ILE A 457 -18.08 -8.43 0.28
CA ILE A 457 -18.31 -9.62 1.10
C ILE A 457 -17.79 -10.84 0.35
N VAL A 458 -17.04 -11.67 1.05
CA VAL A 458 -16.63 -13.01 0.63
C VAL A 458 -17.46 -14.00 1.41
N GLY A 459 -18.06 -14.96 0.71
CA GLY A 459 -18.84 -16.03 1.31
C GLY A 459 -18.26 -17.38 0.93
N ARG A 460 -18.21 -18.30 1.89
CA ARG A 460 -17.89 -19.71 1.65
C ARG A 460 -18.96 -20.56 2.30
N SER A 461 -19.65 -21.38 1.52
CA SER A 461 -20.68 -22.28 2.04
C SER A 461 -20.09 -23.66 2.29
N ASN A 462 -20.39 -24.24 3.45
CA ASN A 462 -20.11 -25.64 3.77
C ASN A 462 -18.63 -26.01 3.63
N GLY A 463 -17.74 -25.07 3.98
CA GLY A 463 -16.29 -25.29 3.93
C GLY A 463 -15.68 -25.24 2.52
N SER A 464 -16.47 -24.99 1.48
CA SER A 464 -16.02 -25.11 0.09
C SER A 464 -16.16 -23.80 -0.68
N GLU A 465 -15.09 -23.45 -1.40
CA GLU A 465 -15.08 -22.35 -2.36
C GLU A 465 -15.43 -22.79 -3.79
N HIS A 466 -15.81 -24.06 -3.98
CA HIS A 466 -16.08 -24.58 -5.31
C HIS A 466 -17.38 -23.96 -5.87
N PRO A 467 -17.41 -23.51 -7.14
CA PRO A 467 -18.59 -22.86 -7.73
C PRO A 467 -19.80 -23.81 -7.86
N ASP A 468 -19.58 -25.12 -7.84
CA ASP A 468 -20.65 -26.14 -7.79
C ASP A 468 -21.19 -26.29 -6.36
N GLY A 469 -22.10 -25.40 -5.97
CA GLY A 469 -22.72 -25.40 -4.66
C GLY A 469 -23.50 -26.67 -4.31
N ASN A 470 -23.99 -27.41 -5.30
CA ASN A 470 -24.82 -28.61 -5.08
C ASN A 470 -24.00 -29.80 -4.58
N LYS A 471 -22.79 -30.01 -5.14
CA LYS A 471 -21.95 -31.12 -4.71
C LYS A 471 -21.52 -31.01 -3.24
N ASN A 472 -21.16 -29.80 -2.80
CA ASN A 472 -20.76 -29.55 -1.42
C ASN A 472 -21.94 -29.66 -0.45
N LEU A 473 -23.13 -29.24 -0.91
CA LEU A 473 -24.36 -29.40 -0.15
C LEU A 473 -24.62 -30.88 0.14
N ASP A 474 -24.55 -31.73 -0.89
CA ASP A 474 -24.76 -33.18 -0.75
C ASP A 474 -23.72 -33.82 0.18
N ASP A 475 -22.44 -33.44 0.06
CA ASP A 475 -21.37 -33.99 0.91
C ASP A 475 -21.53 -33.59 2.39
N ASN A 476 -21.92 -32.34 2.67
CA ASN A 476 -22.20 -31.89 4.04
C ASN A 476 -23.45 -32.54 4.63
N LEU A 477 -24.51 -32.67 3.82
CA LEU A 477 -25.74 -33.34 4.23
C LEU A 477 -25.48 -34.82 4.53
N ARG A 478 -24.65 -35.52 3.74
CA ARG A 478 -24.22 -36.90 4.01
C ARG A 478 -23.45 -37.08 5.31
N LYS A 479 -22.73 -36.04 5.76
CA LYS A 479 -22.02 -36.03 7.05
C LYS A 479 -22.93 -35.64 8.23
N GLY A 480 -24.18 -35.25 7.96
CA GLY A 480 -25.10 -34.74 8.97
C GLY A 480 -24.75 -33.34 9.49
N GLU A 481 -23.84 -32.62 8.84
CA GLU A 481 -23.37 -31.31 9.28
C GLU A 481 -24.44 -30.22 9.09
N ALA A 482 -24.40 -29.19 9.95
CA ALA A 482 -25.26 -28.03 9.77
C ALA A 482 -24.84 -27.25 8.51
N GLN A 483 -25.80 -26.70 7.77
CA GLN A 483 -25.50 -25.90 6.59
C GLN A 483 -25.02 -24.52 7.03
N VAL A 484 -23.74 -24.26 6.85
CA VAL A 484 -23.08 -23.04 7.34
C VAL A 484 -22.50 -22.27 6.18
N THR A 485 -22.81 -20.98 6.10
CA THR A 485 -22.13 -20.04 5.22
C THR A 485 -21.26 -19.13 6.07
N GLU A 486 -19.94 -19.22 5.88
CA GLU A 486 -18.97 -18.32 6.48
C GLU A 486 -18.89 -17.06 5.64
N LEU A 487 -18.96 -15.92 6.30
CA LEU A 487 -18.97 -14.60 5.69
C LEU A 487 -17.77 -13.81 6.18
N LEU A 488 -17.21 -13.01 5.29
CA LEU A 488 -16.12 -12.10 5.58
C LEU A 488 -16.37 -10.80 4.84
N PHE A 489 -16.29 -9.67 5.54
CA PHE A 489 -16.44 -8.36 4.95
C PHE A 489 -15.17 -7.54 5.12
N LEU A 490 -14.61 -7.13 3.97
CA LEU A 490 -13.28 -6.54 3.84
C LEU A 490 -13.34 -5.21 3.09
N PRO A 491 -12.39 -4.29 3.31
CA PRO A 491 -12.16 -3.17 2.41
C PRO A 491 -11.68 -3.66 1.03
N LYS A 492 -12.10 -2.98 -0.04
CA LYS A 492 -11.59 -3.24 -1.41
C LYS A 492 -10.11 -2.92 -1.54
N THR A 493 -9.64 -1.94 -0.79
CA THR A 493 -8.23 -1.53 -0.74
C THR A 493 -7.79 -1.48 0.72
N LEU A 494 -6.74 -2.24 1.04
CA LEU A 494 -6.17 -2.35 2.38
C LEU A 494 -5.15 -1.24 2.63
N ASN A 495 -4.99 -0.84 3.90
CA ASN A 495 -3.90 0.01 4.32
C ASN A 495 -2.60 -0.80 4.42
N MET A 496 -1.88 -0.93 3.31
CA MET A 496 -0.67 -1.78 3.24
C MET A 496 0.46 -1.29 4.13
N ASP A 497 0.57 0.02 4.36
CA ASP A 497 1.60 0.56 5.25
C ASP A 497 1.40 0.09 6.69
N LEU A 498 0.15 0.11 7.17
CA LEU A 498 -0.21 -0.42 8.48
C LEU A 498 0.00 -1.95 8.54
N LEU A 499 -0.51 -2.68 7.56
CA LEU A 499 -0.51 -4.14 7.60
C LEU A 499 0.88 -4.75 7.38
N LYS A 500 1.71 -4.19 6.48
CA LYS A 500 3.10 -4.64 6.29
C LYS A 500 3.96 -4.34 7.51
N SER A 501 3.75 -3.20 8.16
CA SER A 501 4.45 -2.86 9.42
C SER A 501 4.12 -3.88 10.51
N LYS A 502 2.83 -4.20 10.73
CA LYS A 502 2.41 -5.26 11.65
C LYS A 502 2.97 -6.63 11.28
N ALA A 503 2.93 -7.01 10.00
CA ALA A 503 3.43 -8.31 9.53
C ALA A 503 4.95 -8.46 9.74
N ALA A 504 5.73 -7.40 9.48
CA ALA A 504 7.17 -7.40 9.65
C ALA A 504 7.62 -7.53 11.12
N GLN A 505 6.76 -7.19 12.08
CA GLN A 505 7.02 -7.33 13.51
C GLN A 505 6.69 -8.72 14.06
N ARG A 506 5.99 -9.58 13.31
CA ARG A 506 5.63 -10.92 13.78
C ARG A 506 6.81 -11.87 13.72
N SER A 507 6.93 -12.73 14.72
CA SER A 507 7.92 -13.81 14.71
C SER A 507 7.51 -14.93 13.75
N PRO A 508 8.44 -15.77 13.30
CA PRO A 508 8.13 -16.95 12.48
C PRO A 508 7.14 -17.91 13.15
N GLU A 509 7.20 -18.06 14.48
CA GLU A 509 6.29 -18.93 15.24
C GLU A 509 4.86 -18.40 15.19
N GLU A 510 4.66 -17.08 15.29
CA GLU A 510 3.33 -16.49 15.13
C GLU A 510 2.83 -16.65 13.69
N GLU A 511 3.70 -16.52 12.69
CA GLU A 511 3.33 -16.74 11.29
C GLU A 511 2.81 -18.16 11.05
N LEU A 512 3.52 -19.17 11.57
CA LEU A 512 3.11 -20.56 11.52
C LEU A 512 1.82 -20.81 12.31
N ARG A 513 1.67 -20.20 13.49
CA ARG A 513 0.45 -20.29 14.29
C ARG A 513 -0.75 -19.76 13.53
N LEU A 514 -0.62 -18.63 12.81
CA LEU A 514 -1.71 -18.05 12.01
C LEU A 514 -2.08 -18.92 10.80
N GLN A 515 -1.11 -19.58 10.18
CA GLN A 515 -1.34 -20.57 9.13
C GLN A 515 -2.12 -21.77 9.68
N ASN A 516 -1.65 -22.35 10.78
CA ASN A 516 -2.32 -23.49 11.44
C ASN A 516 -3.72 -23.10 11.91
N MET A 517 -3.88 -21.93 12.53
CA MET A 517 -5.20 -21.42 12.94
C MET A 517 -6.15 -21.29 11.75
N SER A 518 -5.69 -20.80 10.59
CA SER A 518 -6.52 -20.68 9.39
C SER A 518 -6.92 -22.06 8.85
N LYS A 519 -5.98 -23.02 8.87
CA LYS A 519 -6.20 -24.42 8.49
C LYS A 519 -7.16 -25.13 9.46
N ASP A 520 -6.98 -24.98 10.76
CA ASP A 520 -7.78 -25.69 11.77
C ASP A 520 -9.19 -25.10 11.88
N PHE A 521 -9.30 -23.78 11.77
CA PHE A 521 -10.57 -23.10 11.88
C PHE A 521 -11.41 -23.22 10.60
N TYR A 522 -10.82 -22.91 9.45
CA TYR A 522 -11.52 -22.91 8.16
C TYR A 522 -11.19 -24.10 7.25
N GLY A 523 -10.21 -24.95 7.53
CA GLY A 523 -9.76 -25.96 6.55
C GLY A 523 -9.05 -25.33 5.34
N VAL A 524 -8.59 -24.08 5.44
CA VAL A 524 -7.92 -23.35 4.36
C VAL A 524 -6.41 -23.51 4.52
N GLU A 525 -5.79 -24.27 3.61
CA GLU A 525 -4.34 -24.39 3.56
C GLU A 525 -3.73 -23.28 2.70
N HIS A 526 -3.16 -22.27 3.36
CA HIS A 526 -2.23 -21.39 2.68
C HIS A 526 -0.90 -22.12 2.53
N LYS A 527 -0.69 -22.79 1.38
CA LYS A 527 0.64 -23.29 1.04
C LYS A 527 1.60 -22.09 1.08
N PRO A 528 2.63 -22.11 1.93
CA PRO A 528 3.70 -21.13 1.82
C PRO A 528 4.33 -21.38 0.46
N ASP A 529 4.36 -20.35 -0.39
CA ASP A 529 5.50 -20.29 -1.30
C ASP A 529 6.72 -20.27 -0.35
N GLU A 530 7.70 -21.16 -0.52
CA GLU A 530 8.84 -21.29 0.40
C GLU A 530 9.49 -19.91 0.62
N TYR A 531 9.17 -19.24 1.74
CA TYR A 531 9.61 -17.89 2.02
C TYR A 531 10.51 -17.90 3.24
N LYS A 532 11.71 -17.36 3.03
CA LYS A 532 12.57 -16.80 4.08
C LYS A 532 12.03 -15.40 4.39
N THR A 533 11.93 -15.02 5.66
CA THR A 533 11.44 -13.69 6.08
C THR A 533 12.30 -12.58 5.47
N VAL A 534 11.81 -11.32 5.36
CA VAL A 534 12.65 -10.20 4.86
C VAL A 534 13.92 -10.03 5.70
N GLY A 535 13.82 -10.23 7.03
CA GLY A 535 14.98 -10.22 7.92
C GLY A 535 15.93 -11.40 7.68
N GLU A 536 15.41 -12.60 7.42
CA GLU A 536 16.23 -13.77 7.04
C GLU A 536 16.82 -13.65 5.64
N MET A 537 16.11 -13.01 4.70
CA MET A 537 16.62 -12.70 3.37
C MET A 537 17.73 -11.66 3.47
N ASP A 538 17.53 -10.58 4.21
CA ASP A 538 18.52 -9.53 4.38
C ASP A 538 19.73 -10.03 5.17
N ALA A 539 19.54 -10.85 6.21
CA ALA A 539 20.61 -11.51 6.95
C ALA A 539 21.33 -12.55 6.08
N ALA A 540 20.61 -13.36 5.30
CA ALA A 540 21.21 -14.30 4.36
C ALA A 540 21.92 -13.57 3.21
N TYR A 541 21.42 -12.42 2.75
CA TYR A 541 22.07 -11.59 1.76
C TYR A 541 23.30 -10.89 2.34
N GLU A 542 23.25 -10.40 3.58
CA GLU A 542 24.42 -9.84 4.25
C GLU A 542 25.48 -10.89 4.53
N GLU A 543 25.10 -12.07 4.99
CA GLU A 543 26.01 -13.20 5.18
C GLU A 543 26.57 -13.69 3.85
N LEU A 544 25.73 -13.84 2.82
CA LEU A 544 26.17 -14.16 1.48
C LEU A 544 27.08 -13.06 0.94
N GLU A 545 26.80 -11.77 1.14
CA GLU A 545 27.60 -10.64 0.70
C GLU A 545 28.93 -10.58 1.46
N LYS A 546 28.96 -10.81 2.77
CA LYS A 546 30.17 -10.90 3.60
C LYS A 546 31.02 -12.12 3.20
N ALA A 547 30.40 -13.29 3.04
CA ALA A 547 31.07 -14.52 2.60
C ALA A 547 31.61 -14.38 1.16
N THR A 548 30.80 -13.78 0.28
CA THR A 548 31.15 -13.50 -1.11
C THR A 548 32.25 -12.46 -1.21
N ASN A 549 32.26 -11.41 -0.38
CA ASN A 549 33.31 -10.39 -0.36
C ASN A 549 34.63 -10.95 0.19
N ARG A 550 34.60 -11.83 1.20
CA ARG A 550 35.78 -12.55 1.69
C ARG A 550 36.33 -13.54 0.65
N ALA A 551 35.46 -14.35 0.04
CA ALA A 551 35.83 -15.27 -1.03
C ALA A 551 36.34 -14.54 -2.28
N PHE A 552 35.74 -13.39 -2.61
CA PHE A 552 36.17 -12.53 -3.72
C PHE A 552 37.56 -11.93 -3.45
N SER A 553 37.83 -11.41 -2.25
CA SER A 553 39.15 -10.84 -1.90
C SER A 553 40.28 -11.88 -2.02
N ASN A 554 40.05 -13.12 -1.58
CA ASN A 554 41.02 -14.20 -1.73
C ASN A 554 41.22 -14.60 -3.19
N LYS A 555 40.12 -14.77 -3.96
CA LYS A 555 40.19 -15.05 -5.41
C LYS A 555 40.79 -13.90 -6.21
N GLN A 556 40.63 -12.65 -5.77
CA GLN A 556 41.18 -11.47 -6.42
C GLN A 556 42.70 -11.42 -6.30
N LYS A 557 43.27 -11.88 -5.18
CA LYS A 557 44.73 -12.05 -5.03
C LYS A 557 45.28 -13.15 -5.93
N GLU A 558 44.61 -14.31 -5.98
CA GLU A 558 44.98 -15.40 -6.89
C GLU A 558 44.88 -14.97 -8.37
N ALA A 559 43.80 -14.26 -8.72
CA ALA A 559 43.60 -13.69 -10.04
C ALA A 559 44.62 -12.60 -10.37
N ALA A 560 45.11 -11.82 -9.40
CA ALA A 560 46.18 -10.84 -9.61
C ALA A 560 47.52 -11.51 -9.96
N THR A 561 47.86 -12.62 -9.28
CA THR A 561 49.04 -13.41 -9.63
C THR A 561 48.89 -14.08 -11.00
N ALA A 562 47.74 -14.70 -11.30
CA ALA A 562 47.47 -15.28 -12.62
C ALA A 562 47.51 -14.22 -13.74
N PHE A 563 46.95 -13.03 -13.48
CA PHE A 563 47.00 -11.89 -14.39
C PHE A 563 48.43 -11.41 -14.63
N ALA A 564 49.27 -11.33 -13.59
CA ALA A 564 50.68 -10.99 -13.74
C ALA A 564 51.43 -12.01 -14.59
N GLN A 565 51.15 -13.31 -14.42
CA GLN A 565 51.71 -14.39 -15.24
C GLN A 565 51.26 -14.29 -16.70
N GLU A 566 49.96 -14.04 -16.94
CA GLU A 566 49.43 -13.80 -18.29
C GLU A 566 50.06 -12.56 -18.94
N LEU A 567 50.26 -11.48 -18.19
CA LEU A 567 50.91 -10.27 -18.71
C LEU A 567 52.37 -10.55 -19.09
N ASN A 568 53.12 -11.26 -18.26
CA ASN A 568 54.49 -11.64 -18.57
C ASN A 568 54.55 -12.53 -19.84
N ALA A 569 53.60 -13.46 -20.02
CA ALA A 569 53.49 -14.26 -21.24
C ALA A 569 53.13 -13.42 -22.48
N LEU A 570 52.24 -12.44 -22.32
CA LEU A 570 51.81 -11.52 -23.39
C LEU A 570 52.93 -10.57 -23.83
N ILE A 571 53.78 -10.17 -22.88
CA ILE A 571 54.99 -9.37 -23.13
C ILE A 571 56.01 -10.16 -23.95
N ALA A 572 56.10 -11.48 -23.75
CA ALA A 572 57.01 -12.36 -24.47
C ALA A 572 56.56 -12.70 -25.91
N GLY A 573 55.29 -12.47 -26.27
CA GLY A 573 54.75 -12.72 -27.62
C GLY A 573 54.94 -11.56 -28.62
N ASP A 574 54.77 -11.84 -29.91
CA ASP A 574 54.95 -10.87 -31.00
C ASP A 574 54.17 -9.56 -30.81
N ALA A 575 54.72 -8.46 -31.32
CA ALA A 575 54.10 -7.14 -31.22
C ALA A 575 52.88 -7.03 -32.16
N PRO A 576 51.74 -6.46 -31.71
CA PRO A 576 50.61 -6.19 -32.60
C PRO A 576 51.00 -5.17 -33.67
N ALA A 577 50.37 -5.26 -34.84
CA ALA A 577 50.57 -4.31 -35.93
C ALA A 577 50.31 -2.86 -35.45
N ALA A 578 51.28 -1.98 -35.66
CA ALA A 578 51.19 -0.60 -35.22
C ALA A 578 50.02 0.13 -35.93
N THR A 579 49.17 0.79 -35.15
CA THR A 579 48.13 1.68 -35.70
C THR A 579 48.76 2.94 -36.28
N GLN A 580 48.36 3.34 -37.49
CA GLN A 580 48.85 4.55 -38.16
C GLN A 580 48.55 5.79 -37.29
N PRO A 581 49.59 6.55 -36.84
CA PRO A 581 49.39 7.60 -35.85
C PRO A 581 48.78 8.87 -36.46
N ASN A 582 47.68 9.35 -35.86
CA ASN A 582 47.14 10.69 -36.10
C ASN A 582 47.61 11.68 -35.01
N SER A 583 47.31 12.97 -35.16
CA SER A 583 47.76 14.00 -34.21
C SER A 583 47.27 13.77 -32.77
N ASN A 584 46.10 13.14 -32.60
CA ASN A 584 45.54 12.81 -31.30
C ASN A 584 46.24 11.59 -30.67
N THR A 585 46.54 10.54 -31.44
CA THR A 585 47.24 9.36 -30.91
C THR A 585 48.69 9.67 -30.52
N ARG A 586 49.37 10.57 -31.25
CA ARG A 586 50.74 11.01 -30.90
C ARG A 586 50.82 11.65 -29.51
N ALA A 587 49.80 12.38 -29.08
CA ALA A 587 49.79 13.01 -27.76
C ALA A 587 49.72 11.97 -26.63
N TYR A 588 48.92 10.91 -26.80
CA TYR A 588 48.90 9.77 -25.88
C TYR A 588 50.22 8.99 -25.88
N ASP A 589 50.79 8.73 -27.06
CA ASP A 589 52.07 8.02 -27.18
C ASP A 589 53.19 8.79 -26.47
N ASN A 590 53.24 10.12 -26.63
CA ASN A 590 54.18 10.99 -25.93
C ASN A 590 53.97 10.99 -24.41
N TYR A 591 52.70 10.98 -23.96
CA TYR A 591 52.39 10.88 -22.53
C TYR A 591 52.86 9.54 -21.96
N ILE A 592 52.55 8.43 -22.63
CA ILE A 592 52.95 7.09 -22.21
C ILE A 592 54.47 6.97 -22.12
N ASN A 593 55.20 7.47 -23.12
CA ASN A 593 56.66 7.43 -23.13
C ASN A 593 57.31 8.27 -22.01
N ARG A 594 56.61 9.29 -21.50
CA ARG A 594 57.05 10.17 -20.42
C ARG A 594 56.52 9.78 -19.04
N LEU A 595 55.71 8.72 -18.91
CA LEU A 595 55.11 8.32 -17.64
C LEU A 595 56.15 8.02 -16.54
N TYR A 596 57.29 7.46 -16.95
CA TYR A 596 58.43 7.15 -16.08
C TYR A 596 59.70 7.02 -16.91
N ASN A 597 60.84 7.36 -16.31
CA ASN A 597 62.14 6.99 -16.85
C ASN A 597 62.50 5.57 -16.38
N GLU A 598 63.09 4.74 -17.25
CA GLU A 598 63.42 3.35 -16.87
C GLU A 598 64.46 3.28 -15.76
N ASN A 599 65.38 4.25 -15.73
CA ASN A 599 66.37 4.40 -14.66
C ASN A 599 65.73 4.74 -13.30
N GLU A 600 64.51 5.28 -13.29
CA GLU A 600 63.74 5.58 -12.07
C GLU A 600 62.96 4.36 -11.56
N LEU A 601 62.84 3.30 -12.38
CA LEU A 601 62.27 2.02 -11.97
C LEU A 601 63.37 1.17 -11.34
N SER A 602 63.47 1.18 -10.02
CA SER A 602 64.45 0.41 -9.26
C SER A 602 63.78 -0.44 -8.18
N GLU A 603 64.55 -1.33 -7.56
CA GLU A 603 64.13 -2.04 -6.35
C GLU A 603 63.87 -1.10 -5.17
N ASN A 604 64.18 0.20 -5.27
CA ASN A 604 63.86 1.21 -4.26
C ASN A 604 62.57 1.98 -4.57
N THR A 605 62.01 1.88 -5.79
CA THR A 605 60.78 2.58 -6.17
C THR A 605 59.60 2.04 -5.36
N ALA A 606 58.83 2.88 -4.69
CA ALA A 606 57.69 2.44 -3.89
C ALA A 606 56.63 1.74 -4.76
N THR A 607 56.06 0.64 -4.27
CA THR A 607 55.02 -0.16 -4.98
C THR A 607 53.85 0.72 -5.45
N PHE A 608 53.44 1.69 -4.63
CA PHE A 608 52.38 2.64 -4.99
C PHE A 608 52.70 3.44 -6.26
N ASN A 609 53.95 3.88 -6.46
CA ASN A 609 54.36 4.65 -7.65
C ASN A 609 54.38 3.76 -8.90
N LEU A 610 54.78 2.50 -8.76
CA LEU A 610 54.74 1.51 -9.84
C LEU A 610 53.30 1.25 -10.29
N LYS A 611 52.39 0.98 -9.34
CA LYS A 611 50.96 0.83 -9.62
C LYS A 611 50.38 2.07 -10.32
N ALA A 612 50.68 3.27 -9.79
CA ALA A 612 50.20 4.52 -10.36
C ALA A 612 50.63 4.68 -11.83
N SER A 613 51.88 4.33 -12.15
CA SER A 613 52.40 4.35 -13.51
C SER A 613 51.70 3.34 -14.42
N LEU A 614 51.49 2.11 -13.93
CA LEU A 614 50.76 1.06 -14.64
C LEU A 614 49.33 1.50 -14.98
N VAL A 615 48.54 1.93 -13.99
CA VAL A 615 47.14 2.31 -14.23
C VAL A 615 46.99 3.56 -15.10
N LYS A 616 47.94 4.51 -15.04
CA LYS A 616 47.95 5.68 -15.92
C LYS A 616 48.30 5.32 -17.36
N GLY A 617 49.26 4.41 -17.57
CA GLY A 617 49.59 3.89 -18.90
C GLY A 617 48.42 3.14 -19.52
N VAL A 618 47.74 2.29 -18.74
CA VAL A 618 46.52 1.59 -19.17
C VAL A 618 45.39 2.56 -19.47
N ALA A 619 45.15 3.55 -18.61
CA ALA A 619 44.12 4.57 -18.83
C ALA A 619 44.39 5.39 -20.10
N ALA A 620 45.65 5.76 -20.35
CA ALA A 620 46.07 6.47 -21.55
C ALA A 620 45.85 5.62 -22.81
N ALA A 621 46.29 4.35 -22.81
CA ALA A 621 46.05 3.42 -23.91
C ALA A 621 44.55 3.17 -24.15
N TYR A 622 43.75 3.09 -23.09
CA TYR A 622 42.30 2.92 -23.18
C TYR A 622 41.63 4.12 -23.87
N LEU A 623 41.95 5.34 -23.42
CA LEU A 623 41.37 6.55 -24.00
C LEU A 623 41.84 6.78 -25.45
N LYS A 624 43.08 6.40 -25.76
CA LYS A 624 43.63 6.37 -27.12
C LYS A 624 42.81 5.43 -28.01
N ALA A 625 42.56 4.19 -27.57
CA ALA A 625 41.78 3.20 -28.31
C ALA A 625 40.31 3.63 -28.52
N GLU A 626 39.73 4.35 -27.58
CA GLU A 626 38.37 4.94 -27.70
C GLU A 626 38.31 6.18 -28.61
N GLY A 627 39.46 6.63 -29.15
CA GLY A 627 39.53 7.84 -30.00
C GLY A 627 39.21 9.14 -29.25
N VAL A 628 39.31 9.15 -27.92
CA VAL A 628 39.03 10.34 -27.11
C VAL A 628 40.14 11.37 -27.33
N LYS A 629 39.81 12.67 -27.43
CA LYS A 629 40.82 13.74 -27.51
C LYS A 629 41.69 13.75 -26.25
N PHE A 630 43.01 13.83 -26.43
CA PHE A 630 43.98 13.85 -25.33
C PHE A 630 43.62 14.88 -24.24
N ASP A 631 43.57 14.40 -23.00
CA ASP A 631 43.28 15.18 -21.79
C ASP A 631 43.86 14.46 -20.57
N ALA A 632 44.91 15.04 -19.98
CA ALA A 632 45.60 14.46 -18.84
C ALA A 632 44.69 14.26 -17.62
N LYS A 633 43.71 15.16 -17.39
CA LYS A 633 42.78 15.03 -16.27
C LYS A 633 41.85 13.83 -16.42
N LYS A 634 41.46 13.50 -17.66
CA LYS A 634 40.68 12.29 -17.94
C LYS A 634 41.48 11.02 -17.75
N ILE A 635 42.78 11.05 -18.08
CA ILE A 635 43.70 9.93 -17.81
C ILE A 635 43.78 9.70 -16.30
N ASP A 636 44.05 10.73 -15.50
CA ASP A 636 44.15 10.60 -14.04
C ASP A 636 42.83 10.12 -13.41
N ALA A 637 41.69 10.68 -13.83
CA ALA A 637 40.38 10.27 -13.33
C ALA A 637 40.05 8.80 -13.67
N LEU A 638 40.40 8.34 -14.88
CA LEU A 638 40.21 6.95 -15.27
C LEU A 638 41.23 6.02 -14.57
N ALA A 639 42.46 6.46 -14.39
CA ALA A 639 43.51 5.70 -13.70
C ALA A 639 43.12 5.40 -12.26
N GLU A 640 42.56 6.37 -11.52
CA GLU A 640 42.06 6.13 -10.16
C GLU A 640 40.88 5.14 -10.16
N LYS A 641 39.99 5.20 -11.16
CA LYS A 641 38.92 4.21 -11.29
C LYS A 641 39.44 2.80 -11.56
N ILE A 642 40.42 2.66 -12.46
CA ILE A 642 41.08 1.38 -12.77
C ILE A 642 41.80 0.84 -11.53
N LYS A 643 42.49 1.71 -10.80
CA LYS A 643 43.19 1.36 -9.55
C LYS A 643 42.26 0.84 -8.47
N ILE A 644 41.03 1.37 -8.36
CA ILE A 644 40.07 0.93 -7.34
C ILE A 644 39.30 -0.32 -7.79
N ASN A 645 39.05 -0.50 -9.09
CA ASN A 645 38.06 -1.45 -9.59
C ASN A 645 38.60 -2.51 -10.55
N SER A 646 39.92 -2.70 -10.65
CA SER A 646 40.52 -3.71 -11.54
C SER A 646 41.65 -4.44 -10.86
N ILE A 647 41.94 -5.63 -11.39
CA ILE A 647 43.04 -6.50 -10.93
C ILE A 647 44.40 -5.76 -10.98
N ALA A 648 44.59 -4.83 -11.93
CA ALA A 648 45.81 -4.03 -12.04
C ALA A 648 46.05 -3.13 -10.81
N GLY A 649 44.99 -2.70 -10.13
CA GLY A 649 45.08 -1.95 -8.87
C GLY A 649 45.48 -2.81 -7.66
N ASP A 650 45.14 -4.10 -7.69
CA ASP A 650 45.39 -5.05 -6.61
C ASP A 650 46.78 -5.70 -6.67
N MET A 651 47.53 -5.48 -7.75
CA MET A 651 48.89 -6.03 -7.89
C MET A 651 49.84 -5.43 -6.84
N ASP A 652 50.15 -6.15 -5.77
CA ASP A 652 51.03 -5.68 -4.68
C ASP A 652 52.48 -6.18 -4.81
N ASN A 653 52.73 -7.18 -5.66
CA ASN A 653 54.07 -7.72 -5.85
C ASN A 653 54.94 -6.74 -6.64
N LYS A 654 55.89 -6.13 -5.95
CA LYS A 654 56.82 -5.15 -6.50
C LYS A 654 57.62 -5.68 -7.69
N ASN A 655 58.10 -6.91 -7.62
CA ASN A 655 58.98 -7.48 -8.65
C ASN A 655 58.20 -7.75 -9.95
N GLU A 656 56.95 -8.19 -9.85
CA GLU A 656 56.05 -8.36 -11.00
C GLU A 656 55.70 -7.02 -11.65
N LEU A 657 55.40 -5.99 -10.85
CA LEU A 657 55.16 -4.65 -11.38
C LEU A 657 56.39 -4.09 -12.10
N LEU A 658 57.58 -4.29 -11.54
CA LEU A 658 58.84 -3.90 -12.17
C LEU A 658 59.07 -4.68 -13.48
N SER A 659 58.80 -5.99 -13.52
CA SER A 659 58.99 -6.80 -14.73
C SER A 659 58.03 -6.39 -15.84
N ILE A 660 56.79 -6.03 -15.50
CA ILE A 660 55.80 -5.56 -16.48
C ILE A 660 56.19 -4.18 -17.03
N LEU A 661 56.64 -3.26 -16.18
CA LEU A 661 56.93 -1.87 -16.58
C LEU A 661 58.31 -1.72 -17.25
N LYS A 662 59.28 -2.58 -16.91
CA LYS A 662 60.57 -2.66 -17.61
C LYS A 662 60.39 -3.52 -18.84
N SER A 663 60.00 -2.89 -19.94
CA SER A 663 59.92 -3.55 -21.25
C SER A 663 61.26 -4.26 -21.57
N PRO A 664 61.25 -5.44 -22.23
CA PRO A 664 62.46 -6.25 -22.40
C PRO A 664 63.49 -5.67 -23.39
N ASP A 665 63.19 -4.60 -24.13
CA ASP A 665 64.12 -4.03 -25.13
C ASP A 665 64.41 -2.53 -24.90
N PRO A 666 65.54 -2.19 -24.24
CA PRO A 666 65.99 -0.82 -24.03
C PRO A 666 66.27 -0.03 -25.32
N ALA A 667 66.45 -0.71 -26.47
CA ALA A 667 66.79 -0.08 -27.73
C ALA A 667 65.57 0.48 -28.48
N ASN A 668 64.33 0.18 -28.05
CA ASN A 668 63.12 0.59 -28.74
C ASN A 668 62.06 1.22 -27.81
N PRO A 669 62.11 2.54 -27.56
CA PRO A 669 61.13 3.23 -26.71
C PRO A 669 59.68 3.16 -27.21
N ARG A 670 59.42 2.81 -28.50
CA ARG A 670 58.04 2.55 -28.99
C ARG A 670 57.43 1.28 -28.37
N ASN A 671 58.23 0.45 -27.70
CA ASN A 671 57.80 -0.76 -27.01
C ASN A 671 56.88 -0.43 -25.81
N LYS A 672 57.06 0.71 -25.10
CA LYS A 672 56.15 1.12 -24.00
C LYS A 672 54.71 1.32 -24.46
N VAL A 673 54.51 1.98 -25.60
CA VAL A 673 53.17 2.21 -26.17
C VAL A 673 52.51 0.88 -26.52
N GLN A 674 53.23 0.00 -27.22
CA GLN A 674 52.72 -1.32 -27.61
C GLN A 674 52.41 -2.20 -26.39
N LEU A 675 53.25 -2.14 -25.36
CA LEU A 675 53.03 -2.80 -24.07
C LEU A 675 51.70 -2.37 -23.45
N PHE A 676 51.44 -1.07 -23.32
CA PHE A 676 50.18 -0.60 -22.72
C PHE A 676 48.97 -0.85 -23.62
N ASP A 677 49.13 -0.81 -24.94
CA ASP A 677 48.08 -1.21 -25.89
C ASP A 677 47.72 -2.71 -25.70
N LYS A 678 48.70 -3.58 -25.44
CA LYS A 678 48.49 -5.00 -25.08
C LYS A 678 47.80 -5.16 -23.71
N ILE A 679 48.35 -4.55 -22.65
CA ILE A 679 47.85 -4.67 -21.27
C ILE A 679 46.41 -4.14 -21.17
N GLN A 680 46.08 -3.06 -21.89
CA GLN A 680 44.77 -2.44 -21.84
C GLN A 680 43.63 -3.42 -22.14
N SER A 681 43.80 -4.29 -23.13
CA SER A 681 42.77 -5.27 -23.50
C SER A 681 42.46 -6.23 -22.36
N LYS A 682 43.50 -6.68 -21.63
CA LYS A 682 43.41 -7.57 -20.48
C LYS A 682 42.80 -6.87 -19.26
N VAL A 683 43.12 -5.60 -19.03
CA VAL A 683 42.48 -4.81 -17.97
C VAL A 683 41.01 -4.53 -18.29
N VAL A 684 40.67 -4.26 -19.55
CA VAL A 684 39.26 -4.13 -19.97
C VAL A 684 38.51 -5.44 -19.74
N ASN A 685 39.12 -6.58 -20.06
CA ASN A 685 38.54 -7.89 -19.79
C ASN A 685 38.35 -8.13 -18.28
N SER A 686 39.29 -7.72 -17.43
CA SER A 686 39.11 -7.87 -15.97
C SER A 686 38.04 -6.96 -15.38
N ILE A 687 37.73 -5.84 -16.04
CA ILE A 687 36.66 -4.93 -15.61
C ILE A 687 35.30 -5.39 -16.11
N TYR A 688 35.17 -5.63 -17.42
CA TYR A 688 33.87 -5.87 -18.08
C TYR A 688 33.60 -7.34 -18.42
N GLY A 689 34.57 -8.23 -18.24
CA GLY A 689 34.42 -9.66 -18.48
C GLY A 689 33.51 -10.34 -17.46
N VAL A 690 33.12 -11.56 -17.77
CA VAL A 690 32.35 -12.45 -16.90
C VAL A 690 33.19 -13.69 -16.64
N GLU A 691 33.27 -14.11 -15.38
CA GLU A 691 34.00 -15.33 -14.98
C GLU A 691 33.50 -16.53 -15.80
N PRO A 692 34.39 -17.40 -16.32
CA PRO A 692 34.00 -18.53 -17.19
C PRO A 692 32.85 -19.37 -16.64
N SER A 693 32.87 -19.67 -15.34
CA SER A 693 31.82 -20.44 -14.65
C SER A 693 30.45 -19.77 -14.61
N ARG A 694 30.35 -18.48 -14.94
CA ARG A 694 29.13 -17.67 -14.89
C ARG A 694 28.66 -17.17 -16.27
N GLN A 695 29.43 -17.43 -17.33
CA GLN A 695 29.15 -16.92 -18.68
C GLN A 695 27.82 -17.45 -19.24
N GLU A 696 27.50 -18.72 -19.00
CA GLU A 696 26.24 -19.31 -19.45
C GLU A 696 25.02 -18.65 -18.80
N ALA A 697 25.06 -18.44 -17.48
CA ALA A 697 24.01 -17.76 -16.74
C ALA A 697 23.86 -16.29 -17.18
N TYR A 698 24.98 -15.59 -17.42
CA TYR A 698 24.97 -14.24 -17.97
C TYR A 698 24.28 -14.16 -19.34
N LEU A 699 24.64 -15.07 -20.27
CA LEU A 699 24.04 -15.07 -21.61
C LEU A 699 22.56 -15.43 -21.57
N LYS A 700 22.15 -16.33 -20.67
CA LYS A 700 20.73 -16.66 -20.45
C LYS A 700 19.93 -15.41 -20.04
N GLU A 701 20.43 -14.63 -19.09
CA GLU A 701 19.80 -13.38 -18.65
C GLU A 701 19.78 -12.33 -19.78
N MET A 702 20.88 -12.16 -20.51
CA MET A 702 20.94 -11.21 -21.63
C MET A 702 19.98 -11.59 -22.77
N LYS A 703 19.86 -12.89 -23.11
CA LYS A 703 18.87 -13.38 -24.08
C LYS A 703 17.44 -13.11 -23.64
N MET A 704 17.14 -13.40 -22.37
CA MET A 704 15.82 -13.13 -21.81
C MET A 704 15.48 -11.64 -21.89
N LEU A 705 16.43 -10.76 -21.57
CA LEU A 705 16.25 -9.33 -21.74
C LEU A 705 16.04 -8.98 -23.23
N ALA A 706 16.91 -9.43 -24.12
CA ALA A 706 16.87 -9.13 -25.55
C ALA A 706 15.50 -9.48 -26.19
N GLU A 707 14.91 -10.62 -25.81
CA GLU A 707 13.60 -11.09 -26.29
C GLU A 707 12.41 -10.28 -25.76
N ASN A 708 12.56 -9.65 -24.58
CA ASN A 708 11.46 -8.99 -23.87
C ASN A 708 11.60 -7.46 -23.79
N MET A 709 12.61 -6.90 -24.45
CA MET A 709 12.79 -5.46 -24.53
C MET A 709 11.77 -4.80 -25.48
N MET A 710 11.41 -3.56 -25.16
CA MET A 710 10.56 -2.73 -26.02
C MET A 710 11.18 -2.56 -27.42
N PRO A 711 10.35 -2.53 -28.48
CA PRO A 711 10.80 -2.44 -29.85
C PRO A 711 11.59 -1.16 -30.14
N LYS A 712 12.54 -1.25 -31.09
CA LYS A 712 13.45 -0.17 -31.52
C LYS A 712 12.87 0.70 -32.63
N GLU A 713 11.82 0.25 -33.28
CA GLU A 713 11.16 0.90 -34.42
C GLU A 713 10.60 2.26 -34.01
N GLY A 714 10.88 3.28 -34.82
CA GLY A 714 10.45 4.67 -34.55
C GLY A 714 11.13 5.34 -33.36
N ARG A 715 12.23 4.79 -32.83
CA ARG A 715 12.93 5.33 -31.65
C ARG A 715 14.21 6.09 -32.01
N THR A 716 14.69 6.87 -31.05
CA THR A 716 15.91 7.68 -31.21
C THR A 716 17.13 6.80 -31.51
N PRO A 717 18.10 7.27 -32.30
CA PRO A 717 19.34 6.52 -32.58
C PRO A 717 20.04 6.01 -31.31
N LEU A 718 20.03 6.80 -30.23
CA LEU A 718 20.60 6.39 -28.95
C LEU A 718 19.93 5.14 -28.35
N TYR A 719 18.61 5.00 -28.50
CA TYR A 719 17.89 3.81 -28.02
C TYR A 719 18.12 2.62 -28.95
N GLN A 720 18.18 2.86 -30.26
CA GLN A 720 18.47 1.82 -31.25
C GLN A 720 19.87 1.23 -31.03
N ASN A 721 20.86 2.08 -30.73
CA ASN A 721 22.22 1.64 -30.38
C ASN A 721 22.25 0.84 -29.08
N PHE A 722 21.50 1.27 -28.06
CA PHE A 722 21.35 0.51 -26.82
C PHE A 722 20.70 -0.87 -27.06
N TYR A 723 19.59 -0.91 -27.80
CA TYR A 723 18.92 -2.14 -28.17
C TYR A 723 19.87 -3.09 -28.90
N GLN A 724 20.62 -2.58 -29.89
CA GLN A 724 21.59 -3.39 -30.63
C GLN A 724 22.71 -3.91 -29.73
N ALA A 725 23.22 -3.11 -28.79
CA ALA A 725 24.25 -3.55 -27.86
C ALA A 725 23.78 -4.71 -26.96
N VAL A 726 22.49 -4.74 -26.57
CA VAL A 726 21.92 -5.88 -25.84
C VAL A 726 21.83 -7.12 -26.74
N GLN A 727 21.39 -6.96 -27.98
CA GLN A 727 21.33 -8.06 -28.96
C GLN A 727 22.71 -8.65 -29.23
N ASP A 728 23.73 -7.80 -29.43
CA ASP A 728 25.10 -8.22 -29.68
C ASP A 728 25.67 -9.00 -28.48
N ALA A 729 25.38 -8.58 -27.25
CA ALA A 729 25.78 -9.30 -26.04
C ALA A 729 25.06 -10.65 -25.89
N ALA A 730 23.76 -10.69 -26.17
CA ALA A 730 22.95 -11.92 -26.10
C ALA A 730 23.31 -12.97 -27.16
N ALA A 731 23.88 -12.55 -28.29
CA ALA A 731 24.22 -13.40 -29.43
C ALA A 731 25.61 -14.05 -29.35
N ILE A 732 26.40 -13.79 -28.29
CA ILE A 732 27.75 -14.35 -28.16
C ILE A 732 27.68 -15.89 -28.01
N ASP A 733 28.50 -16.59 -28.79
CA ASP A 733 28.68 -18.03 -28.71
C ASP A 733 29.89 -18.38 -27.83
N LEU A 734 29.64 -19.12 -26.74
CA LEU A 734 30.66 -19.52 -25.77
C LEU A 734 31.67 -20.53 -26.34
N ASN A 735 31.33 -21.21 -27.44
CA ASN A 735 32.23 -22.19 -28.07
C ASN A 735 33.28 -21.52 -28.97
N GLN A 736 33.14 -20.22 -29.26
CA GLN A 736 34.10 -19.51 -30.10
C GLN A 736 35.36 -19.14 -29.32
N PRO A 737 36.56 -19.24 -29.93
CA PRO A 737 37.77 -18.70 -29.35
C PRO A 737 37.60 -17.21 -29.00
N GLY A 738 38.05 -16.85 -27.80
CA GLY A 738 37.97 -15.48 -27.28
C GLY A 738 36.56 -15.03 -26.85
N ALA A 739 35.68 -15.97 -26.47
CA ALA A 739 34.33 -15.63 -26.00
C ALA A 739 34.34 -14.66 -24.80
N SER A 740 35.28 -14.82 -23.86
CA SER A 740 35.45 -13.93 -22.69
C SER A 740 35.74 -12.49 -23.12
N GLU A 741 36.67 -12.30 -24.05
CA GLU A 741 37.04 -10.99 -24.58
C GLU A 741 35.88 -10.35 -25.35
N LYS A 742 35.12 -11.15 -26.12
CA LYS A 742 33.90 -10.69 -26.79
C LYS A 742 32.83 -10.24 -25.79
N ILE A 743 32.64 -10.97 -24.69
CA ILE A 743 31.72 -10.58 -23.61
C ILE A 743 32.16 -9.25 -22.99
N ALA A 744 33.44 -9.10 -22.67
CA ALA A 744 33.96 -7.85 -22.10
C ALA A 744 33.75 -6.65 -23.03
N GLU A 745 34.05 -6.80 -24.32
CA GLU A 745 33.86 -5.74 -25.30
C GLU A 745 32.37 -5.41 -25.51
N ALA A 746 31.50 -6.42 -25.54
CA ALA A 746 30.05 -6.24 -25.62
C ALA A 746 29.51 -5.51 -24.38
N ASN A 747 29.92 -5.91 -23.17
CA ASN A 747 29.53 -5.26 -21.91
C ASN A 747 29.99 -3.80 -21.86
N LYS A 748 31.22 -3.52 -22.30
CA LYS A 748 31.75 -2.15 -22.40
C LYS A 748 30.92 -1.30 -23.35
N LYS A 749 30.62 -1.80 -24.55
CA LYS A 749 29.75 -1.12 -25.53
C LYS A 749 28.34 -0.90 -24.98
N LEU A 750 27.79 -1.90 -24.28
CA LEU A 750 26.48 -1.84 -23.66
C LEU A 750 26.41 -0.77 -22.57
N VAL A 751 27.36 -0.74 -21.64
CA VAL A 751 27.44 0.29 -20.59
C VAL A 751 27.57 1.70 -21.20
N LYS A 752 28.37 1.85 -22.27
CA LYS A 752 28.49 3.12 -23.01
C LYS A 752 27.16 3.52 -23.65
N ALA A 753 26.48 2.60 -24.35
CA ALA A 753 25.20 2.86 -24.97
C ALA A 753 24.11 3.24 -23.95
N ILE A 754 24.11 2.60 -22.77
CA ILE A 754 23.22 2.94 -21.66
C ILE A 754 23.51 4.36 -21.13
N LYS A 755 24.79 4.70 -20.91
CA LYS A 755 25.18 6.06 -20.47
C LYS A 755 24.74 7.14 -21.45
N ASP A 756 24.93 6.90 -22.74
CA ASP A 756 24.53 7.85 -23.79
C ASP A 756 23.01 7.95 -23.91
N TYR A 757 22.31 6.80 -23.90
CA TYR A 757 20.85 6.75 -23.93
C TYR A 757 20.24 7.49 -22.75
N THR A 758 20.71 7.25 -21.52
CA THR A 758 20.16 7.81 -20.28
C THR A 758 20.59 9.25 -20.01
N LYS A 759 21.56 9.79 -20.76
CA LYS A 759 22.00 11.19 -20.66
C LYS A 759 20.83 12.15 -20.95
N GLY A 760 20.58 13.09 -20.04
CA GLY A 760 19.46 14.03 -20.14
C GLY A 760 18.07 13.44 -19.88
N LYS A 761 17.95 12.11 -19.75
CA LYS A 761 16.69 11.39 -19.48
C LYS A 761 16.56 10.93 -18.02
N LYS A 762 17.24 11.64 -17.12
CA LYS A 762 17.45 11.24 -15.72
C LYS A 762 16.27 11.60 -14.80
N LYS A 763 15.44 12.56 -15.19
CA LYS A 763 14.14 12.82 -14.53
C LYS A 763 13.16 11.70 -14.89
N VAL A 764 12.26 11.36 -13.96
CA VAL A 764 11.20 10.38 -14.17
C VAL A 764 10.44 10.72 -15.44
N ARG A 765 10.32 9.74 -16.36
CA ARG A 765 9.55 9.94 -17.60
C ARG A 765 8.07 10.04 -17.25
N SER A 766 7.39 11.02 -17.84
CA SER A 766 5.95 11.23 -17.63
C SER A 766 5.11 10.16 -18.34
N SER A 767 5.57 9.65 -19.49
CA SER A 767 4.91 8.57 -20.22
C SER A 767 5.36 7.18 -19.75
N GLN A 768 4.42 6.24 -19.66
CA GLN A 768 4.71 4.84 -19.32
C GLN A 768 5.67 4.20 -20.32
N ASP A 769 5.43 4.40 -21.62
CA ASP A 769 6.27 3.94 -22.72
C ASP A 769 7.74 4.43 -22.61
N GLY A 770 7.94 5.63 -22.07
CA GLY A 770 9.25 6.18 -21.78
C GLY A 770 9.90 5.57 -20.53
N ARG A 771 9.11 5.23 -19.51
CA ARG A 771 9.57 4.52 -18.30
C ARG A 771 10.00 3.11 -18.65
N ASP A 772 9.18 2.34 -19.34
CA ASP A 772 9.47 0.94 -19.72
C ASP A 772 10.82 0.83 -20.48
N ARG A 773 11.13 1.79 -21.36
CA ARG A 773 12.43 1.82 -22.07
C ARG A 773 13.62 2.23 -21.20
N PHE A 774 13.39 3.13 -20.24
CA PHE A 774 14.43 3.48 -19.27
C PHE A 774 14.72 2.26 -18.38
N ASP A 775 13.67 1.57 -17.98
CA ASP A 775 13.68 0.40 -17.13
C ASP A 775 14.42 -0.77 -17.81
N ASN A 776 14.28 -0.95 -19.13
CA ASN A 776 15.12 -1.92 -19.88
C ASN A 776 16.62 -1.58 -19.84
N ALA A 777 16.97 -0.29 -19.82
CA ALA A 777 18.37 0.11 -19.68
C ALA A 777 18.92 -0.20 -18.28
N MET A 778 18.07 -0.10 -17.25
CA MET A 778 18.42 -0.52 -15.89
C MET A 778 18.50 -2.05 -15.76
N ASP A 779 17.68 -2.82 -16.49
CA ASP A 779 17.80 -4.29 -16.53
C ASP A 779 19.14 -4.72 -17.10
N ALA A 780 19.52 -4.18 -18.26
CA ALA A 780 20.82 -4.46 -18.87
C ALA A 780 21.96 -4.11 -17.91
N LEU A 781 21.88 -2.95 -17.27
CA LEU A 781 22.88 -2.49 -16.32
C LEU A 781 22.97 -3.40 -15.06
N SER A 782 21.84 -3.96 -14.63
CA SER A 782 21.75 -4.90 -13.49
C SER A 782 22.43 -6.21 -13.80
N ILE A 783 22.18 -6.75 -15.00
CA ILE A 783 22.83 -7.98 -15.46
C ILE A 783 24.35 -7.77 -15.51
N VAL A 784 24.82 -6.63 -16.03
CA VAL A 784 26.27 -6.32 -16.03
C VAL A 784 26.82 -6.20 -14.61
N ASP A 785 26.14 -5.50 -13.69
CA ASP A 785 26.58 -5.37 -12.30
C ASP A 785 26.70 -6.73 -11.58
N LEU A 786 25.72 -7.61 -11.82
CA LEU A 786 25.64 -8.92 -11.19
C LEU A 786 26.74 -9.88 -11.68
N PHE A 787 27.04 -9.89 -12.97
CA PHE A 787 27.95 -10.85 -13.60
C PHE A 787 29.37 -10.30 -13.85
N SER A 788 29.51 -8.99 -14.01
CA SER A 788 30.79 -8.26 -14.21
C SER A 788 30.99 -7.24 -13.09
N ARG A 789 31.25 -7.74 -11.87
CA ARG A 789 31.28 -6.94 -10.63
C ARG A 789 32.21 -5.72 -10.69
N ASN A 790 33.33 -5.82 -11.39
CA ASN A 790 34.29 -4.73 -11.53
C ASN A 790 33.72 -3.57 -12.38
N ALA A 791 33.00 -3.87 -13.47
CA ALA A 791 32.22 -2.90 -14.22
C ALA A 791 31.08 -2.32 -13.37
N GLY A 792 30.45 -3.16 -12.54
CA GLY A 792 29.48 -2.77 -11.52
C GLY A 792 29.98 -1.63 -10.63
N ARG A 793 31.13 -1.85 -10.00
CA ARG A 793 31.78 -0.87 -9.10
C ARG A 793 32.27 0.38 -9.84
N MET A 794 32.81 0.23 -11.06
CA MET A 794 33.43 1.33 -11.80
C MET A 794 32.41 2.30 -12.44
N ASP A 795 31.34 1.76 -13.01
CA ASP A 795 30.48 2.51 -13.93
C ASP A 795 28.98 2.41 -13.61
N VAL A 796 28.51 1.25 -13.16
CA VAL A 796 27.09 1.05 -12.82
C VAL A 796 26.73 1.88 -11.60
N LYS A 797 27.50 1.75 -10.50
CA LYS A 797 27.26 2.49 -9.26
C LYS A 797 27.20 4.00 -9.48
N ASP A 798 28.17 4.56 -10.19
CA ASP A 798 28.21 5.98 -10.54
C ASP A 798 26.99 6.44 -11.34
N LEU A 799 26.54 5.61 -12.30
CA LEU A 799 25.38 5.93 -13.12
C LEU A 799 24.09 5.89 -12.29
N VAL A 800 23.90 4.86 -11.45
CA VAL A 800 22.72 4.67 -10.60
C VAL A 800 22.65 5.76 -9.54
N THR A 801 23.75 6.04 -8.84
CA THR A 801 23.82 7.16 -7.89
C THR A 801 23.42 8.46 -8.57
N ARG A 802 23.95 8.75 -9.76
CA ARG A 802 23.58 9.96 -10.52
C ARG A 802 22.11 10.00 -10.92
N VAL A 803 21.52 8.86 -11.31
CA VAL A 803 20.08 8.77 -11.62
C VAL A 803 19.27 9.10 -10.37
N ASN A 804 19.58 8.47 -9.24
CA ASN A 804 18.88 8.68 -7.97
C ASN A 804 19.04 10.12 -7.46
N THR A 805 20.23 10.72 -7.59
CA THR A 805 20.45 12.14 -7.26
C THR A 805 19.58 13.05 -8.12
N VAL A 806 19.47 12.83 -9.43
CA VAL A 806 18.64 13.68 -10.31
C VAL A 806 17.14 13.51 -10.05
N ARG A 807 16.72 12.35 -9.54
CA ARG A 807 15.34 12.08 -9.14
C ARG A 807 15.00 12.57 -7.73
N ASP A 808 15.98 13.10 -7.00
CA ASP A 808 15.88 13.38 -5.56
C ASP A 808 15.43 12.16 -4.73
N ALA A 809 15.76 10.97 -5.22
CA ALA A 809 15.46 9.69 -4.57
C ALA A 809 16.65 9.29 -3.69
N LYS A 810 16.76 9.88 -2.49
CA LYS A 810 17.89 9.65 -1.59
C LYS A 810 17.81 8.35 -0.81
N THR A 811 16.62 7.77 -0.65
CA THR A 811 16.36 6.59 0.19
C THR A 811 15.67 5.49 -0.60
N ALA A 812 15.89 4.23 -0.21
CA ALA A 812 15.26 3.05 -0.82
C ALA A 812 13.72 3.02 -0.67
N SER A 813 13.17 3.79 0.27
CA SER A 813 11.73 3.99 0.45
C SER A 813 11.09 4.92 -0.58
N ASN A 814 11.88 5.73 -1.30
CA ASN A 814 11.34 6.59 -2.34
C ASN A 814 10.91 5.74 -3.55
N LYS A 815 9.68 5.92 -4.03
CA LYS A 815 9.12 5.20 -5.18
C LYS A 815 9.96 5.30 -6.46
N ASP A 816 10.70 6.40 -6.63
CA ASP A 816 11.52 6.69 -7.81
C ASP A 816 12.98 6.23 -7.65
N PHE A 817 13.32 5.64 -6.49
CA PHE A 817 14.64 5.09 -6.20
C PHE A 817 14.92 3.86 -7.07
N VAL A 818 15.99 3.94 -7.87
CA VAL A 818 16.49 2.82 -8.65
C VAL A 818 17.38 1.96 -7.77
N SER A 819 16.91 0.75 -7.47
CA SER A 819 17.70 -0.31 -6.82
C SER A 819 17.99 -1.42 -7.83
N MET A 820 19.27 -1.67 -8.13
CA MET A 820 19.68 -2.67 -9.13
C MET A 820 19.09 -4.06 -8.87
N ARG A 821 18.86 -4.41 -7.60
CA ARG A 821 18.24 -5.70 -7.19
C ARG A 821 16.83 -5.94 -7.77
N ARG A 822 16.12 -4.89 -8.23
CA ARG A 822 14.77 -4.98 -8.82
C ARG A 822 14.75 -5.09 -10.35
N PHE A 823 15.92 -5.08 -10.98
CA PHE A 823 16.08 -5.04 -12.43
C PHE A 823 16.81 -6.30 -12.93
N GLY A 824 16.48 -6.76 -14.13
CA GLY A 824 17.06 -7.97 -14.75
C GLY A 824 16.19 -8.55 -15.86
N GLY A 825 16.58 -9.70 -16.42
CA GLY A 825 15.86 -10.34 -17.51
C GLY A 825 14.43 -10.74 -17.14
N GLU A 826 14.22 -11.30 -15.95
CA GLU A 826 12.90 -11.74 -15.49
C GLU A 826 11.91 -10.57 -15.32
N ARG A 827 12.38 -9.40 -14.87
CA ARG A 827 11.53 -8.21 -14.75
C ARG A 827 11.08 -7.72 -16.13
N ALA A 828 11.98 -7.71 -17.12
CA ALA A 828 11.63 -7.36 -18.50
C ALA A 828 10.59 -8.32 -19.08
N LYS A 829 10.76 -9.63 -18.87
CA LYS A 829 9.81 -10.67 -19.28
C LYS A 829 8.43 -10.50 -18.67
N ASN A 830 8.34 -10.24 -17.37
CA ASN A 830 7.06 -10.01 -16.70
C ASN A 830 6.38 -8.74 -17.21
N ARG A 831 7.13 -7.65 -17.39
CA ARG A 831 6.58 -6.40 -17.93
C ARG A 831 6.08 -6.57 -19.37
N ASN A 832 6.78 -7.32 -20.22
CA ASN A 832 6.34 -7.60 -21.58
C ASN A 832 4.98 -8.35 -21.60
N LYS A 833 4.79 -9.32 -20.69
CA LYS A 833 3.49 -10.01 -20.52
C LYS A 833 2.37 -9.06 -20.11
N GLU A 834 2.65 -8.13 -19.17
CA GLU A 834 1.67 -7.12 -18.76
C GLU A 834 1.27 -6.22 -19.93
N ILE A 835 2.25 -5.75 -20.71
CA ILE A 835 2.00 -4.92 -21.89
C ILE A 835 1.15 -5.68 -22.91
N ALA A 836 1.44 -6.96 -23.18
CA ALA A 836 0.62 -7.79 -24.05
C ALA A 836 -0.84 -7.89 -23.55
N ALA A 837 -1.04 -8.10 -22.25
CA ALA A 837 -2.37 -8.15 -21.64
C ALA A 837 -3.09 -6.78 -21.69
N GLU A 838 -2.38 -5.67 -21.51
CA GLU A 838 -2.93 -4.31 -21.67
C GLU A 838 -3.39 -4.05 -23.11
N HIS A 839 -2.61 -4.51 -24.10
CA HIS A 839 -2.96 -4.42 -25.51
C HIS A 839 -4.19 -5.25 -25.86
N GLU A 840 -4.27 -6.49 -25.37
CA GLU A 840 -5.42 -7.36 -25.56
C GLU A 840 -6.70 -6.71 -24.98
N LYS A 841 -6.64 -6.20 -23.75
CA LYS A 841 -7.76 -5.46 -23.13
C LYS A 841 -8.21 -4.25 -23.95
N LYS A 842 -7.28 -3.48 -24.53
CA LYS A 842 -7.60 -2.34 -25.40
C LYS A 842 -8.26 -2.79 -26.71
N THR A 843 -7.78 -3.88 -27.30
CA THR A 843 -8.35 -4.44 -28.53
C THR A 843 -9.78 -4.93 -28.29
N VAL A 844 -10.03 -5.69 -27.21
CA VAL A 844 -11.38 -6.13 -26.84
C VAL A 844 -12.31 -4.94 -26.63
N LYS A 845 -11.86 -3.89 -25.92
CA LYS A 845 -12.65 -2.68 -25.68
C LYS A 845 -12.98 -1.92 -26.97
N ASN A 846 -12.04 -1.85 -27.91
CA ASN A 846 -12.27 -1.18 -29.20
C ASN A 846 -13.20 -1.98 -30.10
N THR A 847 -13.05 -3.30 -30.16
CA THR A 847 -13.96 -4.19 -30.90
C THR A 847 -15.38 -4.13 -30.33
N ALA A 848 -15.52 -4.06 -29.00
CA ALA A 848 -16.81 -3.90 -28.34
C ALA A 848 -17.44 -2.50 -28.53
N LYS A 849 -16.66 -1.48 -28.90
CA LYS A 849 -17.15 -0.13 -29.23
C LYS A 849 -17.53 0.03 -30.71
N GLN A 850 -16.98 -0.82 -31.57
CA GLN A 850 -17.29 -0.87 -33.00
C GLN A 850 -18.51 -1.75 -33.32
N ARG A 851 -18.83 -2.69 -32.43
CA ARG A 851 -20.11 -3.41 -32.39
C ARG A 851 -21.14 -2.56 -31.64
#